data_AF-A0A2N8ZBN7-F1
#
_entry.id   AF-A0A2N8ZBN7-F1
#
_cell.length_a   1.000
_cell.length_b   1.000
_cell.length_c   1.000
_cell.angle_alpha   90.00
_cell.angle_beta   90.00
_cell.angle_gamma   90.00
#
_symmetry.space_group_name_H-M   'P 1'
#
loop_
_entity.id
_entity.type
_entity.pdbx_description
1 polymer ?
#
loop_
_entity_poly.entity_id
_entity_poly.type
_entity_poly.pdbx_seq_one_letter_code
_entity_poly.pdbx_strand_id
1 'polypeptide(L)'
;MLNYEDRLIFLSKFLRFDIYELIRKYINNQSKSQQKRLSLTLVQYVELIYVPFNNDETNELILSLTYIRADLCQRYKIKAAKDCYRHINLLIEHMLDQGCFKKELVDEQHSLTCTLTKSQYEACKSEKIPLMVSVKFNCDLTKADVTDSTKSQPPSLKVEQRLEYLSSFLSNEVSELVVNFVYQSNSVRQTQLTFTLVVYIEVLHEAFNKNDTNKLAQSLSYIRTDLCQKYSLLIVERKFNHLRILLKHMLKASYFHEELVEELTTFFFPISKTQYEISMSESIPEEVSAQFKHDFRVTDIRCREKNHKLSINVEEKLDRLSGILNEDISELIINFLYQSNKEQQTQLTFKLVTYIGVLHEALNNNDTDKLIRSLTYIRSDLCQRHTFKAAKSVLVRFQMLVKHIIKAGYFNEGSVDQLATFLAPFNELQFEISKSETIPKKISNLFAHEPNAEESFKEALNSCCTREIATRLEEHVNTFKVKKHHRAPLILFLKQISESDPEWHKHTRVIESELLKFRSNLLDNLQRNTAYGRFQNVKNSIDVLVKHGLLSNNLDMPDNLRRCTNTEKVRKNNPLICEVDMYDETKRESYINSRKFIQSIECDLSKNLNILVADAQEIVYQGYQKFCEKESFIAQSQFDEFINHPELLVNNTKGNNGKSKVNPFYDKHPMRTKNLTAYYNHFFDDMVHGRTQHKMTSLSISEEILGYLGLTANVASAMQIIITEELGINPYSLYRVKISSKGHGSEFVQIDDEGSVRINALKPRARSSHPRKAVGTFTPLANIKANEINAATCLKMALEMTSRTRKYLGVKELWVCLSVTGSTVASLNSFQTQFKKIVKQASSKSTTLQYATLKKVRSSKGVLIYILTNGDSLKTAAFFGNTVKTTLSRYIPKYLTELVYRVKIRNFQNIFLFMAISSDESPAKSLNMSDSDFKFQLKQAFKNPDMGGNLYEKLTQNPTENEENTPLYFCISDLNLQLAIKYAKYGEDKELKNNCKNVLNKIGEESPVVIKSMLRKAQLAVEQEK
;
A
#
# COMPACT_ATOMS: atom_id res chain seq x y z
N MET A 1 10.11 -26.82 -12.43
CA MET A 1 10.78 -26.94 -13.74
C MET A 1 12.18 -27.50 -13.50
N LEU A 2 12.49 -28.69 -14.02
CA LEU A 2 13.75 -29.39 -13.75
C LEU A 2 14.91 -28.67 -14.46
N ASN A 3 15.90 -28.23 -13.68
CA ASN A 3 17.16 -27.72 -14.21
C ASN A 3 17.99 -28.88 -14.84
N TYR A 4 19.15 -28.58 -15.44
CA TYR A 4 19.96 -29.61 -16.10
C TYR A 4 20.33 -30.78 -15.17
N GLU A 5 20.75 -30.49 -13.94
CA GLU A 5 21.08 -31.50 -12.93
C GLU A 5 19.84 -32.28 -12.50
N ASP A 6 18.71 -31.60 -12.29
CA ASP A 6 17.45 -32.26 -11.91
C ASP A 6 16.97 -33.24 -13.00
N ARG A 7 17.24 -32.95 -14.28
CA ARG A 7 16.91 -33.85 -15.40
C ARG A 7 17.80 -35.09 -15.40
N LEU A 8 19.09 -34.92 -15.11
CA LEU A 8 20.00 -36.06 -14.97
C LEU A 8 19.63 -36.91 -13.75
N ILE A 9 19.24 -36.30 -12.63
CA ILE A 9 18.72 -37.00 -11.45
C ILE A 9 17.40 -37.71 -11.76
N PHE A 10 16.56 -37.15 -12.62
CA PHE A 10 15.33 -37.82 -13.04
C PHE A 10 15.62 -39.04 -13.91
N LEU A 11 16.51 -38.93 -14.89
CA LEU A 11 16.90 -40.04 -15.76
C LEU A 11 17.55 -41.20 -14.99
N SER A 12 18.33 -40.92 -13.95
CA SER A 12 18.97 -41.97 -13.13
C SER A 12 17.98 -42.84 -12.36
N LYS A 13 16.73 -42.40 -12.19
CA LYS A 13 15.68 -43.21 -11.53
C LYS A 13 15.12 -44.31 -12.43
N PHE A 14 15.25 -44.16 -13.75
CA PHE A 14 14.68 -45.08 -14.73
C PHE A 14 15.71 -45.96 -15.40
N LEU A 15 16.94 -45.48 -15.54
CA LEU A 15 18.01 -46.16 -16.27
C LEU A 15 18.93 -46.93 -15.32
N ARG A 16 19.38 -48.12 -15.75
CA ARG A 16 20.41 -48.90 -15.07
C ARG A 16 21.69 -48.07 -14.95
N PHE A 17 22.40 -48.19 -13.84
CA PHE A 17 23.48 -47.28 -13.46
C PHE A 17 24.59 -47.14 -14.52
N ASP A 18 24.99 -48.25 -15.15
CA ASP A 18 25.97 -48.30 -16.24
C ASP A 18 25.50 -47.55 -17.50
N ILE A 19 24.25 -47.77 -17.92
CA ILE A 19 23.62 -47.09 -19.06
C ILE A 19 23.43 -45.60 -18.77
N TYR A 20 23.01 -45.26 -17.55
CA TYR A 20 22.87 -43.90 -17.09
C TYR A 20 24.19 -43.14 -17.13
N GLU A 21 25.27 -43.71 -16.58
CA GLU A 21 26.59 -43.06 -16.56
C GLU A 21 27.16 -42.89 -17.97
N LEU A 22 26.88 -43.84 -18.88
CA LEU A 22 27.24 -43.71 -20.29
C LEU A 22 26.52 -42.52 -20.95
N ILE A 23 25.20 -42.46 -20.81
CA ILE A 23 24.36 -41.37 -21.35
C ILE A 23 24.75 -40.03 -20.73
N ARG A 24 25.01 -39.98 -19.42
CA ARG A 24 25.45 -38.78 -18.70
C ARG A 24 26.79 -38.26 -19.22
N LYS A 25 27.78 -39.13 -19.40
CA LYS A 25 29.08 -38.77 -19.98
C LYS A 25 28.93 -38.25 -21.41
N TYR A 26 28.11 -38.93 -22.23
CA TYR A 26 27.83 -38.47 -23.60
C TYR A 26 27.20 -37.08 -23.62
N ILE A 27 26.17 -36.84 -22.80
CA ILE A 27 25.51 -35.53 -22.71
C ILE A 27 26.51 -34.47 -22.24
N ASN A 28 27.30 -34.73 -21.19
CA ASN A 28 28.29 -33.78 -20.65
C ASN A 28 29.33 -33.34 -21.68
N ASN A 29 29.67 -34.20 -22.64
CA ASN A 29 30.62 -33.90 -23.71
C ASN A 29 30.03 -33.06 -24.87
N GLN A 30 28.71 -32.78 -24.87
CA GLN A 30 28.06 -31.93 -25.87
C GLN A 30 28.13 -30.44 -25.50
N SER A 31 27.87 -29.55 -26.46
CA SER A 31 27.78 -28.10 -26.17
C SER A 31 26.62 -27.79 -25.20
N LYS A 32 26.68 -26.65 -24.48
CA LYS A 32 25.63 -26.27 -23.51
C LYS A 32 24.20 -26.23 -24.09
N SER A 33 24.06 -25.85 -25.35
CA SER A 33 22.75 -25.84 -26.03
C SER A 33 22.25 -27.27 -26.32
N GLN A 34 23.17 -28.17 -26.69
CA GLN A 34 22.88 -29.58 -26.95
C GLN A 34 22.62 -30.36 -25.66
N GLN A 35 23.40 -30.13 -24.60
CA GLN A 35 23.16 -30.67 -23.26
C GLN A 35 21.72 -30.41 -22.81
N LYS A 36 21.28 -29.15 -22.90
CA LYS A 36 19.92 -28.74 -22.55
C LYS A 36 18.85 -29.42 -23.42
N ARG A 37 19.11 -29.55 -24.72
CA ARG A 37 18.14 -30.09 -25.69
C ARG A 37 18.02 -31.61 -25.58
N LEU A 38 19.14 -32.33 -25.56
CA LEU A 38 19.18 -33.79 -25.47
C LEU A 38 18.66 -34.29 -24.11
N SER A 39 19.08 -33.68 -23.00
CA SER A 39 18.55 -34.00 -21.66
C SER A 39 17.03 -33.82 -21.57
N LEU A 40 16.47 -32.81 -22.24
CA LEU A 40 15.03 -32.56 -22.27
C LEU A 40 14.28 -33.60 -23.09
N THR A 41 14.81 -33.91 -24.28
CA THR A 41 14.24 -34.92 -25.19
C THR A 41 14.25 -36.31 -24.55
N LEU A 42 15.32 -36.69 -23.84
CA LEU A 42 15.37 -37.97 -23.14
C LEU A 42 14.38 -38.05 -21.98
N VAL A 43 14.25 -36.98 -21.17
CA VAL A 43 13.23 -36.93 -20.11
C VAL A 43 11.82 -37.04 -20.70
N GLN A 44 11.57 -36.40 -21.85
CA GLN A 44 10.28 -36.44 -22.54
C GLN A 44 9.83 -37.86 -22.89
N TYR A 45 10.78 -38.71 -23.30
CA TYR A 45 10.49 -40.05 -23.82
C TYR A 45 11.02 -41.16 -22.92
N VAL A 46 11.40 -40.86 -21.67
CA VAL A 46 12.06 -41.82 -20.78
C VAL A 46 11.26 -43.11 -20.62
N GLU A 47 9.93 -43.03 -20.52
CA GLU A 47 9.04 -44.19 -20.33
C GLU A 47 8.93 -45.09 -21.57
N LEU A 48 9.34 -44.61 -22.75
CA LEU A 48 9.49 -45.45 -23.94
C LEU A 48 10.89 -46.03 -24.07
N ILE A 49 11.92 -45.30 -23.64
CA ILE A 49 13.31 -45.68 -23.90
C ILE A 49 13.94 -46.48 -22.76
N TYR A 50 13.41 -46.42 -21.53
CA TYR A 50 14.09 -47.04 -20.37
C TYR A 50 14.08 -48.57 -20.42
N VAL A 51 12.96 -49.20 -20.81
CA VAL A 51 12.87 -50.66 -20.97
C VAL A 51 13.86 -51.13 -22.04
N PRO A 52 13.82 -50.62 -23.28
CA PRO A 52 14.76 -51.06 -24.29
C PRO A 52 16.21 -50.74 -23.94
N PHE A 53 16.50 -49.60 -23.28
CA PHE A 53 17.86 -49.23 -22.86
C PHE A 53 18.41 -50.11 -21.75
N ASN A 54 17.58 -50.58 -20.82
CA ASN A 54 18.03 -51.40 -19.69
C ASN A 54 18.12 -52.89 -20.03
N ASN A 55 17.27 -53.36 -20.96
CA ASN A 55 17.08 -54.78 -21.25
C ASN A 55 17.66 -55.24 -22.60
N ASP A 56 18.26 -54.35 -23.39
CA ASP A 56 18.80 -54.68 -24.73
C ASP A 56 17.70 -55.23 -25.69
N GLU A 57 16.55 -54.56 -25.71
CA GLU A 57 15.39 -54.94 -26.52
C GLU A 57 15.33 -54.12 -27.82
N THR A 58 16.12 -54.55 -28.80
CA THR A 58 16.28 -53.96 -30.15
C THR A 58 14.94 -53.65 -30.85
N ASN A 59 13.99 -54.59 -30.84
CA ASN A 59 12.70 -54.43 -31.54
C ASN A 59 11.79 -53.40 -30.84
N GLU A 60 11.76 -53.38 -29.50
CA GLU A 60 11.02 -52.38 -28.74
C GLU A 60 11.63 -50.98 -28.89
N LEU A 61 12.97 -50.90 -29.02
CA LEU A 61 13.67 -49.65 -29.28
C LEU A 61 13.28 -49.07 -30.65
N ILE A 62 13.27 -49.88 -31.70
CA ILE A 62 12.89 -49.45 -33.06
C ILE A 62 11.45 -48.94 -33.08
N LEU A 63 10.53 -49.66 -32.45
CA LEU A 63 9.13 -49.27 -32.32
C LEU A 63 8.99 -47.96 -31.54
N SER A 64 9.69 -47.82 -30.41
CA SER A 64 9.72 -46.61 -29.60
C SER A 64 10.27 -45.40 -30.37
N LEU A 65 11.33 -45.59 -31.15
CA LEU A 65 11.93 -44.53 -31.97
C LEU A 65 11.02 -44.09 -33.11
N THR A 66 10.22 -45.00 -33.66
CA THR A 66 9.20 -44.68 -34.65
C THR A 66 8.14 -43.73 -34.06
N TYR A 67 7.64 -44.05 -32.86
CA TYR A 67 6.69 -43.17 -32.16
C TYR A 67 7.30 -41.84 -31.71
N ILE A 68 8.55 -41.84 -31.25
CA ILE A 68 9.29 -40.62 -30.91
C ILE A 68 9.45 -39.73 -32.14
N ARG A 69 9.81 -40.32 -33.30
CA ARG A 69 9.95 -39.59 -34.56
C ARG A 69 8.63 -38.97 -35.01
N ALA A 70 7.53 -39.72 -34.96
CA ALA A 70 6.20 -39.22 -35.28
C ALA A 70 5.80 -38.05 -34.35
N ASP A 71 6.01 -38.18 -33.03
CA ASP A 71 5.66 -37.14 -32.06
C ASP A 71 6.51 -35.86 -32.26
N LEU A 72 7.80 -36.00 -32.55
CA LEU A 72 8.68 -34.87 -32.86
C LEU A 72 8.23 -34.13 -34.13
N CYS A 73 7.83 -34.85 -35.18
CA CYS A 73 7.32 -34.27 -36.43
C CYS A 73 5.95 -33.60 -36.27
N GLN A 74 5.10 -34.11 -35.38
CA GLN A 74 3.82 -33.49 -35.04
C GLN A 74 3.98 -32.19 -34.22
N ARG A 75 5.06 -32.06 -33.44
CA ARG A 75 5.27 -30.94 -32.52
C ARG A 75 6.15 -29.82 -33.04
N TYR A 76 7.18 -30.13 -33.81
CA TYR A 76 8.23 -29.20 -34.16
C TYR A 76 8.28 -28.95 -35.67
N LYS A 77 8.59 -27.71 -36.07
CA LYS A 77 8.92 -27.41 -37.47
C LYS A 77 10.06 -28.31 -37.94
N ILE A 78 10.08 -28.67 -39.24
CA ILE A 78 11.02 -29.63 -39.84
C ILE A 78 12.48 -29.47 -39.39
N LYS A 79 13.02 -28.25 -39.31
CA LYS A 79 14.39 -28.00 -38.84
C LYS A 79 14.59 -28.45 -37.39
N ALA A 80 13.66 -28.13 -36.50
CA ALA A 80 13.74 -28.46 -35.09
C ALA A 80 13.47 -29.95 -34.82
N ALA A 81 12.53 -30.57 -35.55
CA ALA A 81 12.28 -32.01 -35.49
C ALA A 81 13.53 -32.80 -35.94
N LYS A 82 14.09 -32.42 -37.09
CA LYS A 82 15.32 -33.01 -37.66
C LYS A 82 16.50 -32.90 -36.70
N ASP A 83 16.71 -31.73 -36.11
CA ASP A 83 17.77 -31.53 -35.12
C ASP A 83 17.58 -32.42 -33.88
N CYS A 84 16.38 -32.45 -33.28
CA CYS A 84 16.12 -33.25 -32.07
C CYS A 84 16.35 -34.73 -32.34
N TYR A 85 15.79 -35.24 -33.44
CA TYR A 85 15.90 -36.64 -33.80
C TYR A 85 17.33 -37.06 -34.14
N ARG A 86 18.10 -36.19 -34.83
CA ARG A 86 19.52 -36.42 -35.10
C ARG A 86 20.34 -36.64 -33.82
N HIS A 87 20.08 -35.88 -32.75
CA HIS A 87 20.85 -36.05 -31.51
C HIS A 87 20.48 -37.34 -30.77
N ILE A 88 19.23 -37.83 -30.90
CA ILE A 88 18.83 -39.15 -30.39
C ILE A 88 19.59 -40.24 -31.17
N ASN A 89 19.63 -40.15 -32.50
CA ASN A 89 20.33 -41.13 -33.33
C ASN A 89 21.83 -41.18 -33.02
N LEU A 90 22.49 -40.03 -32.90
CA LEU A 90 23.92 -39.97 -32.52
C LEU A 90 24.19 -40.57 -31.13
N LEU A 91 23.25 -40.42 -30.19
CA LEU A 91 23.37 -41.07 -28.88
C LEU A 91 23.24 -42.60 -29.02
N ILE A 92 22.32 -43.09 -29.85
CA ILE A 92 22.14 -44.54 -30.06
C ILE A 92 23.34 -45.13 -30.80
N GLU A 93 23.88 -44.46 -31.81
CA GLU A 93 25.14 -44.83 -32.46
C GLU A 93 26.27 -44.95 -31.44
N HIS A 94 26.41 -43.96 -30.56
CA HIS A 94 27.37 -44.03 -29.48
C HIS A 94 27.13 -45.22 -28.52
N MET A 95 25.88 -45.54 -28.20
CA MET A 95 25.54 -46.69 -27.35
C MET A 95 25.84 -48.03 -28.05
N LEU A 96 25.66 -48.12 -29.36
CA LEU A 96 26.04 -49.29 -30.17
C LEU A 96 27.55 -49.50 -30.19
N ASP A 97 28.32 -48.44 -30.41
CA ASP A 97 29.80 -48.49 -30.38
C ASP A 97 30.35 -48.94 -29.03
N GLN A 98 29.59 -48.70 -27.97
CA GLN A 98 29.91 -49.09 -26.59
C GLN A 98 29.33 -50.45 -26.20
N GLY A 99 28.74 -51.18 -27.15
CA GLY A 99 28.25 -52.55 -26.97
C GLY A 99 26.96 -52.66 -26.16
N CYS A 100 26.15 -51.60 -26.07
CA CYS A 100 24.89 -51.62 -25.31
C CYS A 100 23.75 -52.38 -26.01
N PHE A 101 23.84 -52.61 -27.33
CA PHE A 101 22.80 -53.34 -28.07
C PHE A 101 23.38 -54.42 -28.99
N LYS A 102 22.61 -55.48 -29.25
CA LYS A 102 22.97 -56.53 -30.23
C LYS A 102 23.09 -55.99 -31.66
N LYS A 103 24.01 -56.58 -32.43
CA LYS A 103 24.40 -56.19 -33.81
C LYS A 103 23.26 -56.20 -34.84
N GLU A 104 22.12 -56.82 -34.52
CA GLU A 104 20.90 -56.89 -35.35
C GLU A 104 20.20 -55.52 -35.55
N LEU A 105 20.51 -54.50 -34.72
CA LEU A 105 19.96 -53.14 -34.88
C LEU A 105 20.49 -52.40 -36.14
N VAL A 106 21.61 -52.85 -36.73
CA VAL A 106 22.37 -52.11 -37.76
C VAL A 106 21.64 -52.03 -39.11
N ASP A 107 20.90 -53.08 -39.49
CA ASP A 107 20.31 -53.19 -40.83
C ASP A 107 18.93 -52.50 -40.95
N GLU A 108 18.09 -52.54 -39.91
CA GLU A 108 16.79 -51.81 -39.90
C GLU A 108 16.96 -50.31 -39.55
N GLN A 109 18.01 -49.94 -38.82
CA GLN A 109 18.32 -48.54 -38.50
C GLN A 109 18.58 -47.68 -39.73
N HIS A 110 19.11 -48.22 -40.83
CA HIS A 110 19.43 -47.41 -42.03
C HIS A 110 18.20 -46.67 -42.60
N SER A 111 16.99 -47.19 -42.35
CA SER A 111 15.72 -46.53 -42.71
C SER A 111 15.28 -45.41 -41.73
N LEU A 112 15.77 -45.45 -40.48
CA LEU A 112 15.45 -44.53 -39.40
C LEU A 112 16.56 -43.48 -39.14
N THR A 113 17.82 -43.74 -39.53
CA THR A 113 18.96 -42.83 -39.35
C THR A 113 19.12 -41.80 -40.46
N CYS A 114 18.39 -41.95 -41.58
CA CYS A 114 18.42 -40.97 -42.67
C CYS A 114 17.80 -39.62 -42.26
N THR A 115 18.48 -38.53 -42.64
CA THR A 115 18.00 -37.16 -42.43
C THR A 115 16.57 -37.00 -42.95
N LEU A 116 15.62 -36.67 -42.05
CA LEU A 116 14.23 -36.31 -42.35
C LEU A 116 14.16 -35.38 -43.58
N THR A 117 13.84 -35.94 -44.74
CA THR A 117 13.52 -35.18 -45.95
C THR A 117 12.13 -34.56 -45.78
N LYS A 118 11.77 -33.60 -46.65
CA LYS A 118 10.46 -32.94 -46.57
C LYS A 118 9.30 -33.94 -46.74
N SER A 119 9.45 -34.94 -47.62
CA SER A 119 8.44 -36.00 -47.81
C SER A 119 8.34 -36.93 -46.61
N GLN A 120 9.47 -37.35 -46.03
CA GLN A 120 9.50 -38.17 -44.82
C GLN A 120 8.93 -37.44 -43.60
N TYR A 121 9.18 -36.13 -43.46
CA TYR A 121 8.61 -35.32 -42.40
C TYR A 121 7.08 -35.28 -42.45
N GLU A 122 6.49 -35.05 -43.63
CA GLU A 122 5.03 -35.03 -43.76
C GLU A 122 4.43 -36.43 -43.55
N ALA A 123 5.09 -37.50 -44.02
CA ALA A 123 4.66 -38.88 -43.78
C ALA A 123 4.70 -39.27 -42.29
N CYS A 124 5.78 -38.92 -41.57
CA CYS A 124 5.89 -39.14 -40.13
C CYS A 124 4.89 -38.29 -39.34
N LYS A 125 4.58 -37.09 -39.82
CA LYS A 125 3.61 -36.19 -39.19
C LYS A 125 2.19 -36.75 -39.26
N SER A 126 1.84 -37.49 -40.32
CA SER A 126 0.55 -38.16 -40.47
C SER A 126 0.45 -39.54 -39.80
N GLU A 127 1.54 -40.03 -39.20
CA GLU A 127 1.60 -41.33 -38.55
C GLU A 127 0.76 -41.35 -37.25
N LYS A 128 -0.09 -42.36 -37.08
CA LYS A 128 -0.96 -42.50 -35.90
C LYS A 128 -0.17 -43.08 -34.72
N ILE A 129 -0.03 -42.30 -33.66
CA ILE A 129 0.57 -42.77 -32.41
C ILE A 129 -0.54 -43.36 -31.52
N PRO A 130 -0.43 -44.64 -31.09
CA PRO A 130 -1.42 -45.24 -30.18
C PRO A 130 -1.56 -44.44 -28.88
N LEU A 131 -2.78 -44.37 -28.34
CA LEU A 131 -3.05 -43.55 -27.16
C LEU A 131 -2.24 -44.01 -25.95
N MET A 132 -2.15 -45.32 -25.72
CA MET A 132 -1.35 -45.96 -24.66
C MET A 132 0.15 -45.62 -24.76
N VAL A 133 0.66 -45.37 -25.96
CA VAL A 133 2.03 -44.90 -26.19
C VAL A 133 2.13 -43.40 -25.91
N SER A 134 1.13 -42.63 -26.35
CA SER A 134 1.13 -41.17 -26.26
C SER A 134 0.97 -40.62 -24.82
N VAL A 135 0.45 -41.43 -23.89
CA VAL A 135 0.34 -41.10 -22.44
C VAL A 135 1.69 -41.29 -21.74
N LYS A 136 2.56 -42.18 -22.25
CA LYS A 136 3.93 -42.38 -21.76
C LYS A 136 4.87 -41.19 -22.07
N PHE A 137 4.41 -40.19 -22.82
CA PHE A 137 5.22 -39.01 -23.14
C PHE A 137 5.16 -37.98 -22.01
N ASN A 138 6.29 -37.68 -21.39
CA ASN A 138 6.45 -36.67 -20.34
C ASN A 138 6.44 -35.22 -20.89
N CYS A 139 5.32 -34.84 -21.51
CA CYS A 139 5.13 -33.57 -22.21
C CYS A 139 5.04 -32.35 -21.28
N ASP A 140 4.71 -32.59 -20.01
CA ASP A 140 4.51 -31.55 -18.99
C ASP A 140 5.84 -31.01 -18.46
N LEU A 141 6.89 -31.82 -18.51
CA LEU A 141 8.24 -31.45 -18.08
C LEU A 141 9.02 -30.66 -19.15
N THR A 142 8.53 -30.60 -20.41
CA THR A 142 9.38 -30.24 -21.56
C THR A 142 9.07 -28.94 -22.29
N LYS A 143 8.00 -28.19 -21.96
CA LYS A 143 7.70 -26.92 -22.64
C LYS A 143 8.34 -25.70 -21.97
N ALA A 144 9.64 -25.53 -22.21
CA ALA A 144 10.31 -24.23 -22.30
C ALA A 144 10.48 -23.89 -23.79
N ASP A 145 9.50 -23.21 -24.38
CA ASP A 145 9.76 -22.57 -25.68
C ASP A 145 10.71 -21.39 -25.43
N VAL A 146 11.78 -21.41 -26.23
CA VAL A 146 12.90 -20.47 -26.36
C VAL A 146 12.50 -19.01 -26.12
N THR A 147 12.60 -18.54 -24.87
CA THR A 147 12.93 -17.16 -24.49
C THR A 147 13.47 -17.17 -23.06
N ASP A 148 14.48 -16.34 -22.82
CA ASP A 148 15.22 -16.25 -21.56
C ASP A 148 14.35 -15.91 -20.34
N SER A 149 14.78 -16.42 -19.17
CA SER A 149 14.29 -16.13 -17.81
C SER A 149 12.89 -16.73 -17.48
N THR A 150 12.73 -17.62 -16.49
CA THR A 150 12.76 -17.32 -15.05
C THR A 150 12.41 -18.60 -14.26
N LYS A 151 12.76 -18.63 -12.97
CA LYS A 151 12.25 -19.54 -11.94
C LYS A 151 10.71 -19.63 -12.03
N SER A 152 10.13 -20.78 -11.65
CA SER A 152 8.67 -20.99 -11.53
C SER A 152 8.03 -19.79 -10.83
N GLN A 153 7.37 -18.92 -11.62
CA GLN A 153 6.59 -17.83 -11.06
C GLN A 153 5.34 -18.44 -10.40
N PRO A 154 4.94 -17.97 -9.21
CA PRO A 154 3.64 -18.32 -8.66
C PRO A 154 2.54 -17.95 -9.67
N PRO A 155 1.44 -18.71 -9.75
CA PRO A 155 0.35 -18.39 -10.66
C PRO A 155 -0.12 -16.96 -10.43
N SER A 156 -0.54 -16.28 -11.50
CA SER A 156 -1.08 -14.94 -11.33
C SER A 156 -2.32 -14.99 -10.42
N LEU A 157 -2.59 -13.92 -9.68
CA LEU A 157 -3.80 -13.81 -8.83
C LEU A 157 -5.10 -14.12 -9.59
N LYS A 158 -5.15 -13.85 -10.91
CA LYS A 158 -6.31 -14.20 -11.76
C LYS A 158 -6.44 -15.72 -11.99
N VAL A 159 -5.31 -16.42 -12.10
CA VAL A 159 -5.27 -17.89 -12.24
C VAL A 159 -5.67 -18.54 -10.92
N GLU A 160 -5.16 -18.04 -9.78
CA GLU A 160 -5.56 -18.50 -8.45
C GLU A 160 -7.08 -18.33 -8.23
N GLN A 161 -7.64 -17.18 -8.60
CA GLN A 161 -9.08 -16.92 -8.51
C GLN A 161 -9.90 -17.88 -9.39
N ARG A 162 -9.47 -18.17 -10.61
CA ARG A 162 -10.15 -19.15 -11.48
C ARG A 162 -10.05 -20.57 -10.93
N LEU A 163 -8.93 -20.95 -10.34
CA LEU A 163 -8.77 -22.26 -9.70
C LEU A 163 -9.68 -22.41 -8.48
N GLU A 164 -9.80 -21.35 -7.67
CA GLU A 164 -10.75 -21.31 -6.55
C GLU A 164 -12.20 -21.48 -7.03
N TYR A 165 -12.59 -20.81 -8.12
CA TYR A 165 -13.90 -21.02 -8.74
C TYR A 165 -14.08 -22.43 -9.29
N LEU A 166 -13.10 -23.00 -9.98
CA LEU A 166 -13.19 -24.38 -10.47
C LEU A 166 -13.34 -25.37 -9.30
N SER A 167 -12.68 -25.12 -8.17
CA SER A 167 -12.77 -25.97 -6.97
C SER A 167 -14.15 -26.01 -6.33
N SER A 168 -15.04 -25.03 -6.60
CA SER A 168 -16.43 -25.09 -6.12
C SER A 168 -17.32 -26.03 -6.94
N PHE A 169 -16.88 -26.46 -8.13
CA PHE A 169 -17.61 -27.38 -9.00
C PHE A 169 -16.98 -28.77 -9.04
N LEU A 170 -15.67 -28.87 -8.83
CA LEU A 170 -14.91 -30.11 -8.92
C LEU A 170 -14.80 -30.81 -7.57
N SER A 171 -14.74 -32.14 -7.56
CA SER A 171 -14.40 -32.92 -6.37
C SER A 171 -12.97 -32.58 -5.91
N ASN A 172 -12.67 -32.82 -4.64
CA ASN A 172 -11.33 -32.51 -4.09
C ASN A 172 -10.22 -33.20 -4.87
N GLU A 173 -10.42 -34.45 -5.28
CA GLU A 173 -9.47 -35.24 -6.06
C GLU A 173 -9.22 -34.63 -7.46
N VAL A 174 -10.28 -34.28 -8.20
CA VAL A 174 -10.15 -33.65 -9.53
C VAL A 174 -9.58 -32.24 -9.40
N SER A 175 -10.02 -31.49 -8.41
CA SER A 175 -9.53 -30.14 -8.12
C SER A 175 -8.02 -30.16 -7.86
N GLU A 176 -7.54 -31.12 -7.07
CA GLU A 176 -6.11 -31.30 -6.79
C GLU A 176 -5.32 -31.65 -8.07
N LEU A 177 -5.83 -32.55 -8.92
CA LEU A 177 -5.22 -32.88 -10.20
C LEU A 177 -5.14 -31.66 -11.14
N VAL A 178 -6.21 -30.87 -11.24
CA VAL A 178 -6.26 -29.66 -12.07
C VAL A 178 -5.31 -28.58 -11.52
N VAL A 179 -5.31 -28.35 -10.21
CA VAL A 179 -4.42 -27.38 -9.55
C VAL A 179 -2.96 -27.78 -9.75
N ASN A 180 -2.61 -29.04 -9.48
CA ASN A 180 -1.25 -29.54 -9.66
C ASN A 180 -0.77 -29.38 -11.11
N PHE A 181 -1.61 -29.72 -12.08
CA PHE A 181 -1.30 -29.55 -13.50
C PHE A 181 -1.11 -28.08 -13.90
N VAL A 182 -1.98 -27.18 -13.41
CA VAL A 182 -1.90 -25.75 -13.71
C VAL A 182 -0.65 -25.12 -13.09
N TYR A 183 -0.31 -25.47 -11.85
CA TYR A 183 0.89 -24.96 -11.19
C TYR A 183 2.19 -25.42 -11.88
N GLN A 184 2.18 -26.60 -12.50
CA GLN A 184 3.31 -27.12 -13.28
C GLN A 184 3.39 -26.55 -14.71
N SER A 185 2.34 -25.87 -15.17
CA SER A 185 2.25 -25.29 -16.52
C SER A 185 2.87 -23.90 -16.63
N ASN A 186 3.26 -23.46 -17.84
CA ASN A 186 3.72 -22.08 -18.07
C ASN A 186 2.58 -21.05 -17.96
N SER A 187 2.91 -19.77 -17.76
CA SER A 187 1.95 -18.69 -17.48
C SER A 187 0.87 -18.51 -18.56
N VAL A 188 1.22 -18.75 -19.84
CA VAL A 188 0.29 -18.68 -20.97
C VAL A 188 -0.71 -19.83 -20.89
N ARG A 189 -0.25 -21.06 -20.64
CA ARG A 189 -1.12 -22.23 -20.48
C ARG A 189 -1.95 -22.14 -19.22
N GLN A 190 -1.39 -21.71 -18.09
CA GLN A 190 -2.12 -21.44 -16.85
C GLN A 190 -3.33 -20.54 -17.13
N THR A 191 -3.11 -19.43 -17.83
CA THR A 191 -4.15 -18.45 -18.13
C THR A 191 -5.18 -19.00 -19.12
N GLN A 192 -4.73 -19.64 -20.21
CA GLN A 192 -5.63 -20.12 -21.27
C GLN A 192 -6.44 -21.34 -20.83
N LEU A 193 -5.83 -22.29 -20.13
CA LEU A 193 -6.51 -23.49 -19.65
C LEU A 193 -7.53 -23.16 -18.56
N THR A 194 -7.15 -22.38 -17.54
CA THR A 194 -8.10 -22.01 -16.49
C THR A 194 -9.25 -21.18 -17.03
N PHE A 195 -9.03 -20.35 -18.04
CA PHE A 195 -10.12 -19.64 -18.71
C PHE A 195 -11.05 -20.61 -19.46
N THR A 196 -10.48 -21.49 -20.29
CA THR A 196 -11.27 -22.50 -21.03
C THR A 196 -12.06 -23.40 -20.09
N LEU A 197 -11.46 -23.90 -19.01
CA LEU A 197 -12.16 -24.73 -18.03
C LEU A 197 -13.32 -24.00 -17.38
N VAL A 198 -13.15 -22.72 -17.05
CA VAL A 198 -14.21 -21.92 -16.41
C VAL A 198 -15.39 -21.67 -17.35
N VAL A 199 -15.12 -21.38 -18.63
CA VAL A 199 -16.17 -21.19 -19.65
C VAL A 199 -17.05 -22.42 -19.78
N TYR A 200 -16.47 -23.62 -19.68
CA TYR A 200 -17.16 -24.89 -19.93
C TYR A 200 -17.40 -25.74 -18.68
N ILE A 201 -17.16 -25.21 -17.46
CA ILE A 201 -17.19 -26.02 -16.24
C ILE A 201 -18.56 -26.63 -15.96
N GLU A 202 -19.64 -25.94 -16.32
CA GLU A 202 -21.00 -26.42 -16.07
C GLU A 202 -21.32 -27.69 -16.86
N VAL A 203 -20.71 -27.87 -18.04
CA VAL A 203 -20.86 -29.09 -18.83
C VAL A 203 -19.82 -30.15 -18.44
N LEU A 204 -18.63 -29.73 -18.00
CA LEU A 204 -17.52 -30.64 -17.68
C LEU A 204 -17.56 -31.24 -16.28
N HIS A 205 -18.08 -30.53 -15.28
CA HIS A 205 -17.89 -30.90 -13.86
C HIS A 205 -18.52 -32.25 -13.50
N GLU A 206 -19.68 -32.58 -14.08
CA GLU A 206 -20.34 -33.84 -13.78
C GLU A 206 -19.57 -35.03 -14.35
N ALA A 207 -19.08 -34.89 -15.60
CA ALA A 207 -18.26 -35.90 -16.24
C ALA A 207 -16.93 -36.11 -15.50
N PHE A 208 -16.29 -35.01 -15.06
CA PHE A 208 -15.08 -35.10 -14.26
C PHE A 208 -15.34 -35.72 -12.88
N ASN A 209 -16.32 -35.26 -12.12
CA ASN A 209 -16.52 -35.73 -10.74
C ASN A 209 -17.01 -37.17 -10.64
N LYS A 210 -17.73 -37.66 -11.65
CA LYS A 210 -18.28 -39.03 -11.69
C LYS A 210 -17.40 -40.01 -12.45
N ASN A 211 -16.27 -39.57 -12.99
CA ASN A 211 -15.39 -40.38 -13.83
C ASN A 211 -16.14 -41.00 -15.05
N ASP A 212 -17.08 -40.25 -15.64
CA ASP A 212 -17.95 -40.72 -16.72
C ASP A 212 -17.35 -40.33 -18.09
N THR A 213 -16.72 -41.30 -18.73
CA THR A 213 -16.03 -41.14 -20.02
C THR A 213 -16.96 -40.81 -21.18
N ASN A 214 -18.17 -41.35 -21.16
CA ASN A 214 -19.14 -41.20 -22.26
C ASN A 214 -19.73 -39.79 -22.22
N LYS A 215 -20.07 -39.32 -21.02
CA LYS A 215 -20.50 -37.94 -20.77
C LYS A 215 -19.37 -36.95 -21.02
N LEU A 216 -18.12 -37.31 -20.74
CA LEU A 216 -16.95 -36.50 -21.06
C LEU A 216 -16.75 -36.37 -22.57
N ALA A 217 -16.84 -37.47 -23.33
CA ALA A 217 -16.74 -37.48 -24.78
C ALA A 217 -17.82 -36.59 -25.43
N GLN A 218 -19.06 -36.70 -24.95
CA GLN A 218 -20.17 -35.87 -25.38
C GLN A 218 -19.91 -34.37 -25.09
N SER A 219 -19.46 -34.05 -23.86
CA SER A 219 -19.13 -32.69 -23.45
C SER A 219 -18.01 -32.08 -24.28
N LEU A 220 -16.96 -32.86 -24.58
CA LEU A 220 -15.84 -32.45 -25.43
C LEU A 220 -16.26 -32.22 -26.87
N SER A 221 -17.25 -32.96 -27.38
CA SER A 221 -17.84 -32.72 -28.70
C SER A 221 -18.53 -31.35 -28.74
N TYR A 222 -19.36 -31.02 -27.75
CA TYR A 222 -20.03 -29.71 -27.69
C TYR A 222 -19.03 -28.55 -27.56
N ILE A 223 -18.00 -28.71 -26.72
CA ILE A 223 -16.93 -27.72 -26.58
C ILE A 223 -16.17 -27.53 -27.90
N ARG A 224 -15.90 -28.62 -28.64
CA ARG A 224 -15.23 -28.55 -29.95
C ARG A 224 -16.09 -27.76 -30.95
N THR A 225 -17.37 -28.07 -31.07
CA THR A 225 -18.32 -27.38 -31.96
C THR A 225 -18.39 -25.88 -31.63
N ASP A 226 -18.52 -25.51 -30.35
CA ASP A 226 -18.58 -24.11 -29.91
C ASP A 226 -17.27 -23.35 -30.18
N LEU A 227 -16.11 -23.99 -29.92
CA LEU A 227 -14.82 -23.40 -30.25
C LEU A 227 -14.65 -23.20 -31.76
N CYS A 228 -15.07 -24.16 -32.59
CA CYS A 228 -15.01 -24.07 -34.06
C CYS A 228 -15.86 -22.93 -34.61
N GLN A 229 -17.05 -22.70 -34.05
CA GLN A 229 -17.95 -21.62 -34.47
C GLN A 229 -17.43 -20.23 -34.09
N LYS A 230 -16.66 -20.11 -33.00
CA LYS A 230 -16.22 -18.82 -32.45
C LYS A 230 -14.81 -18.40 -32.82
N TYR A 231 -13.94 -19.35 -33.17
CA TYR A 231 -12.52 -19.10 -33.32
C TYR A 231 -11.96 -19.68 -34.61
N SER A 232 -10.87 -19.09 -35.09
CA SER A 232 -10.11 -19.63 -36.23
C SER A 232 -9.46 -20.98 -35.89
N LEU A 233 -9.25 -21.83 -36.89
CA LEU A 233 -8.63 -23.15 -36.75
C LEU A 233 -7.38 -23.15 -35.85
N LEU A 234 -6.48 -22.18 -36.03
CA LEU A 234 -5.24 -22.05 -35.23
C LEU A 234 -5.52 -21.85 -33.73
N ILE A 235 -6.55 -21.06 -33.39
CA ILE A 235 -6.93 -20.77 -32.01
C ILE A 235 -7.64 -21.98 -31.39
N VAL A 236 -8.50 -22.65 -32.16
CA VAL A 236 -9.19 -23.88 -31.75
C VAL A 236 -8.17 -24.97 -31.45
N GLU A 237 -7.23 -25.23 -32.36
CA GLU A 237 -6.14 -26.19 -32.15
C GLU A 237 -5.38 -25.90 -30.86
N ARG A 238 -5.07 -24.63 -30.57
CA ARG A 238 -4.34 -24.22 -29.37
C ARG A 238 -5.14 -24.44 -28.08
N LYS A 239 -6.41 -24.02 -28.04
CA LYS A 239 -7.29 -24.16 -26.87
C LYS A 239 -7.61 -25.63 -26.59
N PHE A 240 -7.96 -26.39 -27.63
CA PHE A 240 -8.28 -27.80 -27.52
C PHE A 240 -7.05 -28.63 -27.12
N ASN A 241 -5.85 -28.27 -27.60
CA ASN A 241 -4.61 -28.91 -27.18
C ASN A 241 -4.32 -28.73 -25.68
N HIS A 242 -4.71 -27.62 -25.05
CA HIS A 242 -4.54 -27.46 -23.60
C HIS A 242 -5.45 -28.39 -22.80
N LEU A 243 -6.71 -28.56 -23.22
CA LEU A 243 -7.64 -29.53 -22.64
C LEU A 243 -7.11 -30.96 -22.84
N ARG A 244 -6.62 -31.27 -24.04
CA ARG A 244 -6.03 -32.58 -24.35
C ARG A 244 -4.89 -32.96 -23.42
N ILE A 245 -3.98 -32.02 -23.13
CA ILE A 245 -2.84 -32.31 -22.24
C ILE A 245 -3.31 -32.53 -20.80
N LEU A 246 -4.31 -31.76 -20.33
CA LEU A 246 -4.93 -32.00 -19.01
C LEU A 246 -5.55 -33.41 -18.93
N LEU A 247 -6.27 -33.84 -19.97
CA LEU A 247 -6.86 -35.19 -20.00
C LEU A 247 -5.80 -36.30 -19.99
N LYS A 248 -4.68 -36.11 -20.70
CA LYS A 248 -3.53 -37.03 -20.61
C LYS A 248 -2.94 -37.09 -19.22
N HIS A 249 -2.86 -35.95 -18.53
CA HIS A 249 -2.39 -35.88 -17.15
C HIS A 249 -3.30 -36.66 -16.20
N MET A 250 -4.62 -36.52 -16.35
CA MET A 250 -5.60 -37.27 -15.56
C MET A 250 -5.56 -38.78 -15.84
N LEU A 251 -5.39 -39.19 -17.11
CA LEU A 251 -5.17 -40.60 -17.47
C LEU A 251 -3.89 -41.16 -16.85
N LYS A 252 -2.80 -40.39 -16.87
CA LYS A 252 -1.53 -40.79 -16.26
C LYS A 252 -1.62 -40.91 -14.74
N ALA A 253 -2.48 -40.12 -14.10
CA ALA A 253 -2.79 -40.24 -12.68
C ALA A 253 -3.75 -41.39 -12.36
N SER A 254 -4.08 -42.25 -13.35
CA SER A 254 -5.03 -43.36 -13.23
C SER A 254 -6.45 -42.92 -12.82
N TYR A 255 -6.83 -41.67 -13.13
CA TYR A 255 -8.15 -41.15 -12.77
C TYR A 255 -9.26 -41.79 -13.62
N PHE A 256 -9.05 -41.96 -14.93
CA PHE A 256 -9.98 -42.66 -15.84
C PHE A 256 -9.53 -44.12 -16.07
N HIS A 257 -10.47 -45.08 -16.15
CA HIS A 257 -10.19 -46.49 -16.41
C HIS A 257 -9.77 -46.76 -17.88
N GLU A 258 -8.74 -47.60 -18.09
CA GLU A 258 -8.13 -47.87 -19.41
C GLU A 258 -9.08 -48.49 -20.45
N GLU A 259 -10.06 -49.30 -20.02
CA GLU A 259 -11.00 -49.99 -20.93
C GLU A 259 -12.06 -49.06 -21.56
N LEU A 260 -12.22 -47.83 -21.05
CA LEU A 260 -13.22 -46.85 -21.52
C LEU A 260 -12.62 -45.69 -22.35
N VAL A 261 -11.32 -45.75 -22.64
CA VAL A 261 -10.57 -44.67 -23.30
C VAL A 261 -10.75 -44.66 -24.83
N GLU A 262 -11.26 -45.75 -25.43
CA GLU A 262 -11.51 -45.82 -26.88
C GLU A 262 -12.43 -44.68 -27.38
N GLU A 263 -13.47 -44.33 -26.62
CA GLU A 263 -14.39 -43.23 -26.97
C GLU A 263 -13.72 -41.85 -26.97
N LEU A 264 -12.73 -41.64 -26.10
CA LEU A 264 -11.98 -40.38 -26.01
C LEU A 264 -10.86 -40.28 -27.05
N THR A 265 -10.51 -41.39 -27.72
CA THR A 265 -9.37 -41.50 -28.63
C THR A 265 -9.46 -40.51 -29.80
N THR A 266 -10.67 -40.21 -30.28
CA THR A 266 -10.91 -39.23 -31.34
C THR A 266 -10.56 -37.78 -30.94
N PHE A 267 -10.58 -37.47 -29.65
CA PHE A 267 -10.26 -36.14 -29.11
C PHE A 267 -8.78 -35.95 -28.74
N PHE A 268 -7.98 -37.02 -28.82
CA PHE A 268 -6.53 -36.95 -28.62
C PHE A 268 -5.75 -36.61 -29.90
N PHE A 269 -6.41 -36.52 -31.05
CA PHE A 269 -5.79 -36.07 -32.31
C PHE A 269 -5.95 -34.56 -32.53
N PRO A 270 -5.00 -33.89 -33.22
CA PRO A 270 -5.19 -32.52 -33.67
C PRO A 270 -6.43 -32.40 -34.57
N ILE A 271 -7.17 -31.30 -34.43
CA ILE A 271 -8.37 -31.05 -35.25
C ILE A 271 -7.92 -30.81 -36.69
N SER A 272 -8.31 -31.71 -37.60
CA SER A 272 -8.05 -31.52 -39.02
C SER A 272 -8.90 -30.39 -39.60
N LYS A 273 -8.44 -29.80 -40.71
CA LYS A 273 -9.22 -28.79 -41.44
C LYS A 273 -10.63 -29.27 -41.80
N THR A 274 -10.74 -30.54 -42.20
CA THR A 274 -12.03 -31.19 -42.54
C THR A 274 -12.94 -31.32 -41.31
N GLN A 275 -12.39 -31.71 -40.15
CA GLN A 275 -13.17 -31.78 -38.91
C GLN A 275 -13.61 -30.39 -38.41
N TYR A 276 -12.77 -29.37 -38.61
CA TYR A 276 -13.12 -27.99 -38.30
C TYR A 276 -14.30 -27.50 -39.15
N GLU A 277 -14.26 -27.76 -40.47
CA GLU A 277 -15.34 -27.41 -41.39
C GLU A 277 -16.66 -28.14 -41.05
N ILE A 278 -16.59 -29.44 -40.73
CA ILE A 278 -17.76 -30.22 -40.29
C ILE A 278 -18.33 -29.64 -38.99
N SER A 279 -17.51 -29.42 -37.97
CA SER A 279 -17.97 -28.91 -36.67
C SER A 279 -18.43 -27.45 -36.68
N MET A 280 -18.13 -26.65 -37.72
CA MET A 280 -18.78 -25.34 -37.88
C MET A 280 -20.25 -25.46 -38.27
N SER A 281 -20.63 -26.56 -38.94
CA SER A 281 -21.99 -26.81 -39.43
C SER A 281 -22.87 -27.63 -38.47
N GLU A 282 -22.29 -28.16 -37.39
CA GLU A 282 -23.00 -28.92 -36.35
C GLU A 282 -23.74 -27.97 -35.39
N SER A 283 -24.94 -28.36 -34.97
CA SER A 283 -25.72 -27.61 -33.97
C SER A 283 -25.44 -28.08 -32.55
N ILE A 284 -25.42 -27.15 -31.61
CA ILE A 284 -25.34 -27.42 -30.17
C ILE A 284 -26.74 -27.24 -29.60
N PRO A 285 -27.26 -28.19 -28.79
CA PRO A 285 -28.54 -28.00 -28.11
C PRO A 285 -28.56 -26.69 -27.31
N GLU A 286 -29.65 -25.92 -27.40
CA GLU A 286 -29.77 -24.61 -26.73
C GLU A 286 -29.54 -24.71 -25.21
N GLU A 287 -30.03 -25.79 -24.60
CA GLU A 287 -29.88 -26.10 -23.18
C GLU A 287 -28.40 -26.27 -22.76
N VAL A 288 -27.56 -26.75 -23.68
CA VAL A 288 -26.11 -26.94 -23.47
C VAL A 288 -25.37 -25.64 -23.78
N SER A 289 -25.76 -24.94 -24.84
CA SER A 289 -25.18 -23.63 -25.22
C SER A 289 -25.36 -22.59 -24.12
N ALA A 290 -26.52 -22.59 -23.44
CA ALA A 290 -26.82 -21.71 -22.31
C ALA A 290 -25.91 -21.94 -21.08
N GLN A 291 -25.25 -23.10 -20.97
CA GLN A 291 -24.33 -23.44 -19.88
C GLN A 291 -22.90 -22.92 -20.14
N PHE A 292 -22.61 -22.36 -21.33
CA PHE A 292 -21.30 -21.83 -21.66
C PHE A 292 -21.13 -20.39 -21.17
N LYS A 293 -20.17 -20.18 -20.26
CA LYS A 293 -19.91 -18.86 -19.65
C LYS A 293 -18.92 -18.04 -20.46
N HIS A 294 -19.29 -17.71 -21.70
CA HIS A 294 -18.47 -16.90 -22.60
C HIS A 294 -18.16 -15.51 -22.06
N ASP A 295 -19.08 -14.95 -21.27
CA ASP A 295 -18.94 -13.65 -20.61
C ASP A 295 -18.30 -13.75 -19.22
N PHE A 296 -17.66 -14.87 -18.86
CA PHE A 296 -17.08 -15.04 -17.53
C PHE A 296 -16.09 -13.93 -17.19
N ARG A 297 -16.45 -13.11 -16.20
CA ARG A 297 -15.59 -12.05 -15.68
C ARG A 297 -15.03 -12.52 -14.34
N VAL A 298 -13.76 -12.22 -14.07
CA VAL A 298 -13.14 -12.47 -12.75
C VAL A 298 -13.88 -11.69 -11.62
N THR A 299 -14.77 -10.76 -11.97
CA THR A 299 -15.72 -10.12 -11.05
C THR A 299 -16.82 -11.06 -10.53
N ASP A 300 -17.16 -12.15 -11.22
CA ASP A 300 -18.23 -13.07 -10.81
C ASP A 300 -17.84 -13.88 -9.57
N ILE A 301 -16.54 -14.11 -9.36
CA ILE A 301 -15.96 -14.69 -8.14
C ILE A 301 -15.95 -13.66 -6.99
N ARG A 302 -15.91 -12.36 -7.32
CA ARG A 302 -15.78 -11.26 -6.36
C ARG A 302 -17.10 -10.77 -5.76
N CYS A 303 -18.21 -11.41 -6.08
CA CYS A 303 -19.48 -11.15 -5.39
C CYS A 303 -19.52 -11.73 -3.97
N ARG A 304 -18.51 -12.50 -3.51
CA ARG A 304 -18.48 -12.97 -2.13
C ARG A 304 -17.40 -12.46 -1.20
N GLU A 305 -16.26 -11.92 -1.64
CA GLU A 305 -15.35 -11.31 -0.66
C GLU A 305 -14.33 -10.29 -1.24
N LYS A 306 -14.28 -9.12 -0.57
CA LYS A 306 -13.30 -8.00 -0.68
C LYS A 306 -13.49 -6.97 -1.81
N ASN A 307 -14.29 -5.96 -1.47
CA ASN A 307 -14.30 -4.56 -1.92
C ASN A 307 -13.07 -4.05 -2.71
N HIS A 308 -13.12 -4.10 -4.04
CA HIS A 308 -12.51 -3.09 -4.93
C HIS A 308 -13.55 -2.63 -5.96
N LYS A 309 -14.60 -1.97 -5.47
CA LYS A 309 -15.56 -1.26 -6.32
C LYS A 309 -14.84 -0.11 -7.02
N LEU A 310 -14.98 0.00 -8.34
CA LEU A 310 -14.66 1.25 -9.04
C LEU A 310 -15.56 2.34 -8.44
N SER A 311 -15.12 3.60 -8.45
CA SER A 311 -16.05 4.66 -8.07
C SER A 311 -17.17 4.74 -9.10
N ILE A 312 -18.40 4.98 -8.68
CA ILE A 312 -19.58 5.13 -9.56
C ILE A 312 -19.28 6.03 -10.78
N ASN A 313 -18.61 7.17 -10.57
CA ASN A 313 -18.20 8.09 -11.66
C ASN A 313 -17.23 7.50 -12.70
N VAL A 314 -16.49 6.45 -12.37
CA VAL A 314 -15.57 5.76 -13.30
C VAL A 314 -16.33 4.69 -14.09
N GLU A 315 -17.28 4.01 -13.45
CA GLU A 315 -18.16 3.04 -14.12
C GLU A 315 -19.02 3.74 -15.19
N GLU A 316 -19.72 4.83 -14.84
CA GLU A 316 -20.53 5.61 -15.80
C GLU A 316 -19.72 6.12 -17.01
N LYS A 317 -18.48 6.58 -16.75
CA LYS A 317 -17.59 7.07 -17.82
C LYS A 317 -17.02 5.92 -18.67
N LEU A 318 -16.86 4.72 -18.10
CA LEU A 318 -16.47 3.52 -18.84
C LEU A 318 -17.60 2.99 -19.71
N ASP A 319 -18.84 3.04 -19.24
CA ASP A 319 -20.02 2.68 -20.04
C ASP A 319 -20.12 3.60 -21.26
N ARG A 320 -19.89 4.90 -21.08
CA ARG A 320 -19.82 5.86 -22.19
C ARG A 320 -18.70 5.55 -23.18
N LEU A 321 -17.53 5.13 -22.71
CA LEU A 321 -16.42 4.73 -23.60
C LEU A 321 -16.76 3.45 -24.36
N SER A 322 -17.37 2.48 -23.69
CA SER A 322 -17.77 1.19 -24.26
C SER A 322 -18.83 1.33 -25.34
N GLY A 323 -19.70 2.35 -25.25
CA GLY A 323 -20.67 2.66 -26.30
C GLY A 323 -20.07 3.32 -27.56
N ILE A 324 -18.83 3.81 -27.50
CA ILE A 324 -18.14 4.50 -28.61
C ILE A 324 -17.03 3.62 -29.23
N LEU A 325 -16.40 2.80 -28.42
CA LEU A 325 -15.29 1.93 -28.80
C LEU A 325 -15.79 0.55 -29.21
N ASN A 326 -15.08 -0.14 -30.11
CA ASN A 326 -15.38 -1.54 -30.39
C ASN A 326 -15.10 -2.43 -29.18
N GLU A 327 -15.68 -3.63 -29.16
CA GLU A 327 -15.63 -4.53 -28.02
C GLU A 327 -14.19 -4.91 -27.64
N ASP A 328 -13.36 -5.24 -28.63
CA ASP A 328 -11.96 -5.63 -28.46
C ASP A 328 -11.13 -4.54 -27.76
N ILE A 329 -11.20 -3.29 -28.23
CA ILE A 329 -10.41 -2.19 -27.65
C ILE A 329 -10.99 -1.72 -26.31
N SER A 330 -12.31 -1.78 -26.16
CA SER A 330 -12.98 -1.49 -24.90
C SER A 330 -12.52 -2.47 -23.82
N GLU A 331 -12.49 -3.77 -24.12
CA GLU A 331 -12.04 -4.80 -23.20
C GLU A 331 -10.57 -4.62 -22.82
N LEU A 332 -9.69 -4.27 -23.77
CA LEU A 332 -8.28 -3.99 -23.52
C LEU A 332 -8.08 -2.78 -22.59
N ILE A 333 -8.82 -1.70 -22.80
CA ILE A 333 -8.75 -0.49 -21.97
C ILE A 333 -9.28 -0.79 -20.56
N ILE A 334 -10.42 -1.48 -20.46
CA ILE A 334 -11.02 -1.90 -19.20
C ILE A 334 -10.06 -2.81 -18.43
N ASN A 335 -9.46 -3.80 -19.10
CA ASN A 335 -8.47 -4.72 -18.52
C ASN A 335 -7.22 -3.99 -18.00
N PHE A 336 -6.75 -2.96 -18.71
CA PHE A 336 -5.64 -2.11 -18.27
C PHE A 336 -6.00 -1.27 -17.03
N LEU A 337 -7.20 -0.69 -17.01
CA LEU A 337 -7.68 0.14 -15.91
C LEU A 337 -7.87 -0.70 -14.63
N TYR A 338 -8.44 -1.91 -14.73
CA TYR A 338 -8.56 -2.82 -13.60
C TYR A 338 -7.22 -3.26 -13.00
N GLN A 339 -6.13 -3.25 -13.79
CA GLN A 339 -4.77 -3.53 -13.34
C GLN A 339 -4.05 -2.29 -12.78
N SER A 340 -4.62 -1.10 -12.98
CA SER A 340 -4.04 0.17 -12.56
C SER A 340 -4.47 0.52 -11.12
N ASN A 341 -3.69 1.38 -10.43
CA ASN A 341 -4.11 1.90 -9.13
C ASN A 341 -5.29 2.89 -9.27
N LYS A 342 -6.02 3.15 -8.17
CA LYS A 342 -7.23 4.01 -8.18
C LYS A 342 -6.99 5.42 -8.75
N GLU A 343 -5.84 6.03 -8.48
CA GLU A 343 -5.53 7.35 -9.02
C GLU A 343 -5.36 7.31 -10.54
N GLN A 344 -4.67 6.28 -11.05
CA GLN A 344 -4.48 6.06 -12.47
C GLN A 344 -5.79 5.68 -13.17
N GLN A 345 -6.65 4.88 -12.54
CA GLN A 345 -8.00 4.57 -13.03
C GLN A 345 -8.78 5.86 -13.26
N THR A 346 -8.96 6.67 -12.22
CA THR A 346 -9.73 7.90 -12.32
C THR A 346 -9.13 8.88 -13.33
N GLN A 347 -7.82 9.16 -13.26
CA GLN A 347 -7.20 10.15 -14.13
C GLN A 347 -7.21 9.72 -15.61
N LEU A 348 -6.92 8.45 -15.90
CA LEU A 348 -6.88 7.96 -17.28
C LEU A 348 -8.28 7.85 -17.87
N THR A 349 -9.27 7.30 -17.14
CA THR A 349 -10.66 7.23 -17.63
C THR A 349 -11.21 8.62 -17.95
N PHE A 350 -10.98 9.61 -17.08
CA PHE A 350 -11.45 10.98 -17.33
C PHE A 350 -10.79 11.59 -18.56
N LYS A 351 -9.47 11.41 -18.74
CA LYS A 351 -8.76 11.93 -19.90
C LYS A 351 -9.10 11.19 -21.19
N LEU A 352 -9.37 9.88 -21.14
CA LEU A 352 -9.87 9.12 -22.28
C LEU A 352 -11.21 9.66 -22.75
N VAL A 353 -12.16 9.92 -21.85
CA VAL A 353 -13.45 10.56 -22.20
C VAL A 353 -13.24 11.95 -22.81
N THR A 354 -12.31 12.75 -22.29
CA THR A 354 -12.00 14.07 -22.87
C THR A 354 -11.51 13.98 -24.31
N TYR A 355 -10.67 12.99 -24.64
CA TYR A 355 -10.04 12.89 -25.95
C TYR A 355 -10.65 11.82 -26.87
N ILE A 356 -11.74 11.16 -26.46
CA ILE A 356 -12.34 10.06 -27.24
C ILE A 356 -12.77 10.51 -28.65
N GLY A 357 -13.20 11.76 -28.80
CA GLY A 357 -13.59 12.34 -30.08
C GLY A 357 -12.50 12.29 -31.14
N VAL A 358 -11.23 12.32 -30.76
CA VAL A 358 -10.09 12.19 -31.70
C VAL A 358 -9.43 10.80 -31.67
N LEU A 359 -9.71 10.00 -30.65
CA LEU A 359 -9.09 8.67 -30.48
C LEU A 359 -9.94 7.54 -31.08
N HIS A 360 -11.26 7.63 -31.05
CA HIS A 360 -12.14 6.50 -31.37
C HIS A 360 -11.92 5.95 -32.78
N GLU A 361 -11.77 6.82 -33.79
CA GLU A 361 -11.58 6.39 -35.18
C GLU A 361 -10.26 5.63 -35.37
N ALA A 362 -9.19 6.08 -34.70
CA ALA A 362 -7.89 5.42 -34.77
C ALA A 362 -7.88 4.08 -34.00
N LEU A 363 -8.55 4.05 -32.84
CA LEU A 363 -8.63 2.88 -31.98
C LEU A 363 -9.56 1.80 -32.54
N ASN A 364 -10.71 2.15 -33.10
CA ASN A 364 -11.67 1.17 -33.61
C ASN A 364 -11.25 0.53 -34.94
N ASN A 365 -10.45 1.24 -35.74
CA ASN A 365 -10.03 0.79 -37.07
C ASN A 365 -8.59 0.28 -37.14
N ASN A 366 -7.92 0.13 -35.98
CA ASN A 366 -6.52 -0.30 -35.87
C ASN A 366 -5.54 0.56 -36.70
N ASP A 367 -5.86 1.85 -36.86
CA ASP A 367 -5.12 2.78 -37.71
C ASP A 367 -3.99 3.46 -36.92
N THR A 368 -2.77 2.99 -37.14
CA THR A 368 -1.58 3.47 -36.43
C THR A 368 -1.22 4.91 -36.81
N ASP A 369 -1.40 5.30 -38.08
CA ASP A 369 -1.05 6.64 -38.56
C ASP A 369 -1.99 7.70 -38.00
N LYS A 370 -3.30 7.41 -37.95
CA LYS A 370 -4.28 8.27 -37.28
C LYS A 370 -4.02 8.33 -35.78
N LEU A 371 -3.65 7.21 -35.15
CA LEU A 371 -3.33 7.18 -33.72
C LEU A 371 -2.15 8.11 -33.40
N ILE A 372 -1.08 8.09 -34.19
CA ILE A 372 0.08 8.98 -34.02
C ILE A 372 -0.33 10.46 -34.07
N ARG A 373 -1.17 10.82 -35.06
CA ARG A 373 -1.67 12.19 -35.21
C ARG A 373 -2.51 12.60 -34.00
N SER A 374 -3.45 11.75 -33.58
CA SER A 374 -4.31 12.00 -32.41
C SER A 374 -3.51 12.14 -31.12
N LEU A 375 -2.52 11.28 -30.88
CA LEU A 375 -1.64 11.36 -29.72
C LEU A 375 -0.76 12.61 -29.72
N THR A 376 -0.36 13.10 -30.91
CA THR A 376 0.38 14.37 -31.05
C THR A 376 -0.50 15.54 -30.65
N TYR A 377 -1.75 15.61 -31.14
CA TYR A 377 -2.69 16.66 -30.73
C TYR A 377 -3.00 16.63 -29.23
N ILE A 378 -3.18 15.45 -28.65
CA ILE A 378 -3.41 15.28 -27.20
C ILE A 378 -2.20 15.77 -26.41
N ARG A 379 -0.98 15.44 -26.85
CA ARG A 379 0.25 15.90 -26.22
C ARG A 379 0.33 17.42 -26.20
N SER A 380 0.04 18.07 -27.33
CA SER A 380 0.14 19.52 -27.46
C SER A 380 -0.94 20.24 -26.63
N ASP A 381 -2.17 19.72 -26.58
CA ASP A 381 -3.23 20.26 -25.71
C ASP A 381 -2.88 20.12 -24.22
N LEU A 382 -2.37 18.95 -23.80
CA LEU A 382 -1.92 18.75 -22.42
C LEU A 382 -0.80 19.72 -22.04
N CYS A 383 0.12 20.03 -22.95
CA CYS A 383 1.23 20.96 -22.71
C CYS A 383 0.77 22.42 -22.65
N GLN A 384 -0.27 22.79 -23.42
CA GLN A 384 -0.87 24.12 -23.37
C GLN A 384 -1.67 24.37 -22.09
N ARG A 385 -2.35 23.34 -21.55
CA ARG A 385 -3.28 23.47 -20.41
C ARG A 385 -2.65 23.19 -19.04
N HIS A 386 -1.52 22.50 -18.98
CA HIS A 386 -0.97 21.98 -17.73
C HIS A 386 0.51 22.33 -17.54
N THR A 387 0.96 22.33 -16.29
CA THR A 387 2.40 22.43 -15.98
C THR A 387 3.14 21.18 -16.45
N PHE A 388 4.44 21.29 -16.71
CA PHE A 388 5.28 20.16 -17.15
C PHE A 388 5.06 18.90 -16.31
N LYS A 389 5.09 19.02 -14.98
CA LYS A 389 4.89 17.88 -14.07
C LYS A 389 3.52 17.22 -14.22
N ALA A 390 2.47 18.01 -14.43
CA ALA A 390 1.11 17.50 -14.61
C ALA A 390 0.93 16.86 -16.00
N ALA A 391 1.40 17.52 -17.07
CA ALA A 391 1.37 16.99 -18.43
C ALA A 391 2.15 15.66 -18.54
N LYS A 392 3.39 15.62 -18.03
CA LYS A 392 4.22 14.41 -17.99
C LYS A 392 3.52 13.25 -17.29
N SER A 393 2.89 13.53 -16.15
CA SER A 393 2.17 12.53 -15.37
C SER A 393 1.04 11.88 -16.19
N VAL A 394 0.25 12.67 -16.92
CA VAL A 394 -0.84 12.16 -17.77
C VAL A 394 -0.30 11.42 -18.99
N LEU A 395 0.71 11.97 -19.66
CA LEU A 395 1.33 11.37 -20.84
C LEU A 395 1.92 9.99 -20.56
N VAL A 396 2.60 9.81 -19.43
CA VAL A 396 3.15 8.51 -19.02
C VAL A 396 2.03 7.46 -18.90
N ARG A 397 0.84 7.83 -18.43
CA ARG A 397 -0.30 6.90 -18.34
C ARG A 397 -0.84 6.52 -19.72
N PHE A 398 -0.93 7.48 -20.65
CA PHE A 398 -1.26 7.19 -22.05
C PHE A 398 -0.21 6.29 -22.71
N GLN A 399 1.08 6.55 -22.50
CA GLN A 399 2.17 5.69 -23.00
C GLN A 399 2.05 4.26 -22.46
N MET A 400 1.70 4.08 -21.17
CA MET A 400 1.49 2.75 -20.59
C MET A 400 0.30 2.03 -21.22
N LEU A 401 -0.81 2.74 -21.45
CA LEU A 401 -1.99 2.17 -22.10
C LEU A 401 -1.68 1.75 -23.54
N VAL A 402 -1.04 2.63 -24.33
CA VAL A 402 -0.66 2.33 -25.72
C VAL A 402 0.31 1.14 -25.77
N LYS A 403 1.30 1.08 -24.87
CA LYS A 403 2.18 -0.10 -24.74
C LYS A 403 1.42 -1.38 -24.39
N HIS A 404 0.37 -1.29 -23.58
CA HIS A 404 -0.47 -2.43 -23.25
C HIS A 404 -1.25 -2.93 -24.46
N ILE A 405 -1.88 -2.03 -25.21
CA ILE A 405 -2.65 -2.35 -26.43
C ILE A 405 -1.74 -2.97 -27.50
N ILE A 406 -0.52 -2.44 -27.69
CA ILE A 406 0.44 -3.01 -28.65
C ILE A 406 0.91 -4.40 -28.20
N LYS A 407 1.22 -4.60 -26.91
CA LYS A 407 1.60 -5.92 -26.37
C LYS A 407 0.49 -6.96 -26.49
N ALA A 408 -0.76 -6.54 -26.53
CA ALA A 408 -1.90 -7.42 -26.75
C ALA A 408 -2.04 -7.84 -28.23
N GLY A 409 -1.24 -7.27 -29.14
CA GLY A 409 -1.26 -7.60 -30.57
C GLY A 409 -2.39 -6.92 -31.35
N TYR A 410 -3.01 -5.88 -30.79
CA TYR A 410 -4.14 -5.20 -31.43
C TYR A 410 -3.72 -4.31 -32.60
N PHE A 411 -2.51 -3.73 -32.55
CA PHE A 411 -1.88 -3.05 -33.68
C PHE A 411 -0.81 -3.95 -34.32
N ASN A 412 -0.56 -3.74 -35.61
CA ASN A 412 0.40 -4.52 -36.41
C ASN A 412 1.83 -4.48 -35.82
N GLU A 413 2.64 -5.51 -36.07
CA GLU A 413 3.99 -5.65 -35.50
C GLU A 413 4.94 -4.47 -35.84
N GLY A 414 4.70 -3.72 -36.92
CA GLY A 414 5.46 -2.51 -37.30
C GLY A 414 5.05 -1.22 -36.58
N SER A 415 3.95 -1.22 -35.82
CA SER A 415 3.41 -0.02 -35.17
C SER A 415 4.24 0.47 -33.98
N VAL A 416 5.06 -0.41 -33.38
CA VAL A 416 5.97 -0.05 -32.26
C VAL A 416 7.00 0.98 -32.72
N ASP A 417 7.58 0.77 -33.90
CA ASP A 417 8.64 1.62 -34.45
C ASP A 417 8.07 2.99 -34.88
N GLN A 418 6.86 3.00 -35.43
CA GLN A 418 6.16 4.23 -35.81
C GLN A 418 5.74 5.07 -34.57
N LEU A 419 5.39 4.44 -33.46
CA LEU A 419 5.01 5.09 -32.19
C LEU A 419 6.21 5.39 -31.27
N ALA A 420 7.44 5.02 -31.64
CA ALA A 420 8.63 5.12 -30.80
C ALA A 420 8.84 6.54 -30.24
N THR A 421 8.58 7.57 -31.06
CA THR A 421 8.70 8.99 -30.67
C THR A 421 7.72 9.37 -29.56
N PHE A 422 6.49 8.85 -29.58
CA PHE A 422 5.51 9.09 -28.51
C PHE A 422 5.81 8.24 -27.26
N LEU A 423 6.34 7.03 -27.43
CA LEU A 423 6.63 6.09 -26.33
C LEU A 423 7.94 6.38 -25.57
N ALA A 424 8.75 7.31 -26.08
CA ALA A 424 9.99 7.78 -25.47
C ALA A 424 9.75 8.59 -24.18
N PRO A 425 10.75 8.68 -23.28
CA PRO A 425 10.65 9.50 -22.07
C PRO A 425 10.40 10.97 -22.37
N PHE A 426 9.31 11.53 -21.80
CA PHE A 426 8.94 12.94 -22.01
C PHE A 426 9.76 13.90 -21.13
N ASN A 427 10.44 14.86 -21.76
CA ASN A 427 11.35 15.83 -21.12
C ASN A 427 10.89 17.29 -21.27
N GLU A 428 11.58 18.23 -20.61
CA GLU A 428 11.19 19.66 -20.60
C GLU A 428 11.32 20.33 -21.97
N LEU A 429 12.32 19.94 -22.77
CA LEU A 429 12.50 20.47 -24.12
C LEU A 429 11.31 20.11 -25.02
N GLN A 430 10.88 18.85 -24.99
CA GLN A 430 9.70 18.38 -25.72
C GLN A 430 8.42 19.05 -25.23
N PHE A 431 8.34 19.39 -23.94
CA PHE A 431 7.20 20.12 -23.39
C PHE A 431 7.07 21.53 -23.97
N GLU A 432 8.16 22.29 -24.03
CA GLU A 432 8.10 23.64 -24.63
C GLU A 432 7.81 23.58 -26.14
N ILE A 433 8.40 22.61 -26.85
CA ILE A 433 8.10 22.38 -28.27
C ILE A 433 6.61 22.09 -28.47
N SER A 434 6.06 21.08 -27.79
CA SER A 434 4.66 20.68 -27.94
C SER A 434 3.66 21.72 -27.41
N LYS A 435 4.07 22.57 -26.47
CA LYS A 435 3.24 23.70 -26.03
C LYS A 435 3.06 24.75 -27.13
N SER A 436 4.08 24.94 -27.98
CA SER A 436 4.04 25.88 -29.10
C SER A 436 3.36 25.35 -30.38
N GLU A 437 3.04 24.05 -30.42
CA GLU A 437 2.38 23.43 -31.58
C GLU A 437 0.91 23.90 -31.74
N THR A 438 0.54 24.30 -32.95
CA THR A 438 -0.82 24.78 -33.26
C THR A 438 -1.80 23.62 -33.48
N ILE A 439 -2.89 23.58 -32.70
CA ILE A 439 -3.94 22.57 -32.86
C ILE A 439 -5.03 23.12 -33.79
N PRO A 440 -5.39 22.44 -34.90
CA PRO A 440 -6.47 22.90 -35.77
C PRO A 440 -7.80 23.03 -35.03
N LYS A 441 -8.54 24.13 -35.24
CA LYS A 441 -9.82 24.39 -34.55
C LYS A 441 -10.83 23.23 -34.69
N LYS A 442 -10.90 22.61 -35.87
CA LYS A 442 -11.76 21.43 -36.11
C LYS A 442 -11.44 20.27 -35.17
N ILE A 443 -10.16 20.06 -34.84
CA ILE A 443 -9.69 19.01 -33.92
C ILE A 443 -9.88 19.46 -32.46
N SER A 444 -9.56 20.70 -32.14
CA SER A 444 -9.75 21.23 -30.78
C SER A 444 -11.22 21.18 -30.33
N ASN A 445 -12.17 21.34 -31.26
CA ASN A 445 -13.61 21.25 -30.97
C ASN A 445 -14.07 19.82 -30.63
N LEU A 446 -13.28 18.79 -30.97
CA LEU A 446 -13.56 17.39 -30.63
C LEU A 446 -13.12 17.02 -29.21
N PHE A 447 -12.40 17.90 -28.50
CA PHE A 447 -12.00 17.67 -27.12
C PHE A 447 -13.14 18.00 -26.15
N ALA A 448 -13.65 16.99 -25.46
CA ALA A 448 -14.70 17.12 -24.45
C ALA A 448 -14.10 17.56 -23.09
N HIS A 449 -13.50 18.74 -23.04
CA HIS A 449 -13.02 19.30 -21.78
C HIS A 449 -14.19 19.60 -20.85
N GLU A 450 -14.07 19.19 -19.58
CA GLU A 450 -14.95 19.74 -18.55
C GLU A 450 -14.69 21.25 -18.48
N PRO A 451 -15.74 22.08 -18.55
CA PRO A 451 -15.58 23.52 -18.44
C PRO A 451 -14.88 23.82 -17.12
N ASN A 452 -13.85 24.67 -17.18
CA ASN A 452 -13.14 25.03 -15.96
C ASN A 452 -14.09 25.77 -15.01
N ALA A 453 -13.73 25.85 -13.72
CA ALA A 453 -14.62 26.44 -12.71
C ALA A 453 -15.02 27.91 -12.98
N GLU A 454 -14.33 28.61 -13.87
CA GLU A 454 -14.71 29.93 -14.36
C GLU A 454 -15.67 29.87 -15.54
N GLU A 455 -15.42 28.98 -16.50
CA GLU A 455 -16.31 28.70 -17.63
C GLU A 455 -17.67 28.20 -17.15
N SER A 456 -17.72 27.21 -16.26
CA SER A 456 -18.98 26.72 -15.68
C SER A 456 -19.71 27.80 -14.88
N PHE A 457 -18.97 28.73 -14.29
CA PHE A 457 -19.55 29.84 -13.55
C PHE A 457 -20.18 30.84 -14.52
N LYS A 458 -19.45 31.26 -15.56
CA LYS A 458 -19.96 32.15 -16.61
C LYS A 458 -21.14 31.54 -17.36
N GLU A 459 -21.07 30.25 -17.68
CA GLU A 459 -22.15 29.49 -18.29
C GLU A 459 -23.40 29.54 -17.41
N ALA A 460 -23.29 29.19 -16.13
CA ALA A 460 -24.42 29.24 -15.19
C ALA A 460 -24.98 30.67 -15.03
N LEU A 461 -24.13 31.70 -14.98
CA LEU A 461 -24.60 33.08 -14.96
C LEU A 461 -25.36 33.46 -16.23
N ASN A 462 -24.85 33.07 -17.40
CA ASN A 462 -25.47 33.38 -18.68
C ASN A 462 -26.76 32.59 -18.93
N SER A 463 -26.85 31.36 -18.42
CA SER A 463 -28.02 30.49 -18.63
C SER A 463 -29.12 30.71 -17.59
N CYS A 464 -28.77 31.13 -16.38
CA CYS A 464 -29.70 31.17 -15.25
C CYS A 464 -30.06 32.59 -14.77
N CYS A 465 -29.44 33.65 -15.31
CA CYS A 465 -29.63 35.02 -14.83
C CYS A 465 -29.80 36.02 -15.98
N THR A 466 -30.42 37.17 -15.68
CA THR A 466 -30.36 38.34 -16.56
C THR A 466 -28.93 38.92 -16.60
N ARG A 467 -28.61 39.68 -17.64
CA ARG A 467 -27.27 40.26 -17.84
C ARG A 467 -26.80 41.12 -16.65
N GLU A 468 -27.71 41.86 -16.05
CA GLU A 468 -27.43 42.74 -14.90
C GLU A 468 -27.10 41.93 -13.63
N ILE A 469 -27.91 40.91 -13.34
CA ILE A 469 -27.68 40.00 -12.21
C ILE A 469 -26.38 39.22 -12.41
N ALA A 470 -26.15 38.69 -13.62
CA ALA A 470 -24.94 37.95 -13.98
C ALA A 470 -23.68 38.79 -13.71
N THR A 471 -23.66 40.03 -14.21
CA THR A 471 -22.53 40.96 -14.04
C THR A 471 -22.25 41.21 -12.56
N ARG A 472 -23.30 41.51 -11.77
CA ARG A 472 -23.14 41.84 -10.35
C ARG A 472 -22.63 40.66 -9.52
N LEU A 473 -23.12 39.45 -9.79
CA LEU A 473 -22.66 38.22 -9.13
C LEU A 473 -21.20 37.90 -9.50
N GLU A 474 -20.81 38.10 -10.75
CA GLU A 474 -19.43 37.90 -11.19
C GLU A 474 -18.46 38.84 -10.46
N GLU A 475 -18.78 40.13 -10.38
CA GLU A 475 -18.00 41.11 -9.64
C GLU A 475 -17.87 40.72 -8.16
N HIS A 476 -18.98 40.36 -7.52
CA HIS A 476 -19.00 39.97 -6.11
C HIS A 476 -18.05 38.79 -5.86
N VAL A 477 -18.14 37.73 -6.66
CA VAL A 477 -17.29 36.55 -6.53
C VAL A 477 -15.81 36.87 -6.79
N ASN A 478 -15.53 37.81 -7.70
CA ASN A 478 -14.17 38.22 -8.03
C ASN A 478 -13.47 39.02 -6.91
N THR A 479 -14.20 39.58 -5.94
CA THR A 479 -13.61 40.25 -4.77
C THR A 479 -12.87 39.30 -3.81
N PHE A 480 -13.15 37.98 -3.86
CA PHE A 480 -12.60 37.02 -2.91
C PHE A 480 -11.27 36.42 -3.37
N LYS A 481 -10.30 36.31 -2.44
CA LYS A 481 -9.00 35.67 -2.67
C LYS A 481 -9.10 34.20 -3.11
N VAL A 482 -10.12 33.46 -2.63
CA VAL A 482 -10.33 32.03 -2.96
C VAL A 482 -11.69 31.85 -3.63
N LYS A 483 -11.79 32.31 -4.89
CA LYS A 483 -13.03 32.36 -5.69
C LYS A 483 -13.81 31.04 -5.76
N LYS A 484 -13.11 29.89 -5.80
CA LYS A 484 -13.74 28.56 -5.92
C LYS A 484 -14.76 28.23 -4.81
N HIS A 485 -14.59 28.78 -3.61
CA HIS A 485 -15.51 28.52 -2.49
C HIS A 485 -16.83 29.29 -2.62
N HIS A 486 -16.87 30.29 -3.50
CA HIS A 486 -18.05 31.11 -3.78
C HIS A 486 -18.71 30.67 -5.10
N ARG A 487 -17.92 30.37 -6.15
CA ARG A 487 -18.41 29.88 -7.45
C ARG A 487 -19.26 28.60 -7.31
N ALA A 488 -18.69 27.55 -6.70
CA ALA A 488 -19.34 26.24 -6.66
C ALA A 488 -20.73 26.22 -5.98
N PRO A 489 -20.94 26.78 -4.77
CA PRO A 489 -22.27 26.79 -4.16
C PRO A 489 -23.25 27.70 -4.92
N LEU A 490 -22.76 28.80 -5.51
CA LEU A 490 -23.61 29.70 -6.29
C LEU A 490 -24.08 29.06 -7.60
N ILE A 491 -23.22 28.34 -8.33
CA ILE A 491 -23.61 27.58 -9.53
C ILE A 491 -24.74 26.59 -9.21
N LEU A 492 -24.59 25.83 -8.12
CA LEU A 492 -25.60 24.83 -7.73
C LEU A 492 -26.95 25.49 -7.42
N PHE A 493 -26.93 26.60 -6.68
CA PHE A 493 -28.15 27.33 -6.36
C PHE A 493 -28.80 27.94 -7.61
N LEU A 494 -28.00 28.59 -8.48
CA LEU A 494 -28.51 29.22 -9.70
C LEU A 494 -29.17 28.23 -10.65
N LYS A 495 -28.57 27.04 -10.83
CA LYS A 495 -29.19 25.97 -11.62
C LYS A 495 -30.50 25.50 -10.99
N GLN A 496 -30.51 25.23 -9.68
CA GLN A 496 -31.70 24.78 -8.96
C GLN A 496 -32.85 25.80 -9.06
N ILE A 497 -32.59 27.09 -8.83
CA ILE A 497 -33.63 28.11 -8.88
C ILE A 497 -34.11 28.37 -10.30
N SER A 498 -33.23 28.34 -11.31
CA SER A 498 -33.61 28.50 -12.71
C SER A 498 -34.40 27.31 -13.28
N GLU A 499 -34.12 26.09 -12.79
CA GLU A 499 -34.91 24.89 -13.13
C GLU A 499 -36.32 24.97 -12.53
N SER A 500 -36.47 25.63 -11.38
CA SER A 500 -37.77 25.84 -10.74
C SER A 500 -38.57 26.95 -11.41
N ASP A 501 -37.92 28.06 -11.77
CA ASP A 501 -38.53 29.18 -12.48
C ASP A 501 -37.46 29.97 -13.27
N PRO A 502 -37.52 30.02 -14.62
CA PRO A 502 -36.58 30.80 -15.43
C PRO A 502 -36.62 32.32 -15.13
N GLU A 503 -37.75 32.85 -14.66
CA GLU A 503 -37.92 34.25 -14.27
C GLU A 503 -37.90 34.45 -12.74
N TRP A 504 -37.25 33.54 -12.01
CA TRP A 504 -37.16 33.54 -10.54
C TRP A 504 -36.85 34.91 -9.91
N HIS A 505 -36.07 35.76 -10.58
CA HIS A 505 -35.67 37.09 -10.11
C HIS A 505 -36.86 38.05 -9.93
N LYS A 506 -38.00 37.80 -10.57
CA LYS A 506 -39.24 38.58 -10.42
C LYS A 506 -40.12 38.07 -9.26
N HIS A 507 -39.84 36.88 -8.73
CA HIS A 507 -40.72 36.18 -7.81
C HIS A 507 -40.06 35.95 -6.44
N THR A 508 -40.29 36.89 -5.52
CA THR A 508 -39.73 36.87 -4.16
C THR A 508 -39.97 35.53 -3.44
N ARG A 509 -41.20 34.98 -3.50
CA ARG A 509 -41.56 33.70 -2.86
C ARG A 509 -40.79 32.50 -3.42
N VAL A 510 -40.43 32.53 -4.70
CA VAL A 510 -39.64 31.45 -5.33
C VAL A 510 -38.23 31.46 -4.76
N ILE A 511 -37.62 32.64 -4.62
CA ILE A 511 -36.29 32.80 -4.04
C ILE A 511 -36.27 32.30 -2.58
N GLU A 512 -37.26 32.67 -1.77
CA GLU A 512 -37.38 32.25 -0.37
C GLU A 512 -37.52 30.73 -0.23
N SER A 513 -38.42 30.14 -1.02
CA SER A 513 -38.65 28.69 -1.08
C SER A 513 -37.39 27.92 -1.51
N GLU A 514 -36.74 28.36 -2.61
CA GLU A 514 -35.57 27.66 -3.14
C GLU A 514 -34.34 27.81 -2.25
N LEU A 515 -34.19 28.93 -1.54
CA LEU A 515 -33.15 29.07 -0.50
C LEU A 515 -33.37 28.07 0.65
N LEU A 516 -34.62 27.88 1.09
CA LEU A 516 -34.94 26.89 2.13
C LEU A 516 -34.65 25.46 1.66
N LYS A 517 -35.07 25.10 0.44
CA LYS A 517 -34.79 23.78 -0.16
C LYS A 517 -33.29 23.56 -0.33
N PHE A 518 -32.56 24.54 -0.87
CA PHE A 518 -31.12 24.45 -1.03
C PHE A 518 -30.40 24.24 0.32
N ARG A 519 -30.83 24.93 1.37
CA ARG A 519 -30.32 24.73 2.73
C ARG A 519 -30.54 23.30 3.23
N SER A 520 -31.73 22.75 3.04
CA SER A 520 -32.07 21.37 3.43
C SER A 520 -31.25 20.34 2.62
N ASN A 521 -31.19 20.49 1.30
CA ASN A 521 -30.42 19.61 0.41
C ASN A 521 -28.92 19.59 0.76
N LEU A 522 -28.37 20.72 1.22
CA LEU A 522 -26.99 20.79 1.71
C LEU A 522 -26.80 20.01 3.02
N LEU A 523 -27.81 19.94 3.89
CA LEU A 523 -27.74 19.19 5.15
C LEU A 523 -27.82 17.68 4.94
N ASP A 524 -28.57 17.23 3.95
CA ASP A 524 -28.69 15.81 3.62
C ASP A 524 -27.34 15.23 3.16
N ASN A 525 -26.57 16.05 2.44
CA ASN A 525 -25.36 15.61 1.75
C ASN A 525 -24.04 16.04 2.44
N LEU A 526 -24.06 17.10 3.26
CA LEU A 526 -22.85 17.70 3.83
C LEU A 526 -22.91 17.87 5.34
N GLN A 527 -21.74 17.87 5.97
CA GLN A 527 -21.63 18.23 7.39
C GLN A 527 -22.11 19.67 7.62
N ARG A 528 -22.85 19.89 8.71
CA ARG A 528 -23.47 21.16 9.10
C ARG A 528 -22.57 22.40 8.95
N ASN A 529 -21.29 22.32 9.29
CA ASN A 529 -20.35 23.44 9.15
C ASN A 529 -20.03 23.78 7.69
N THR A 530 -19.89 22.76 6.84
CA THR A 530 -19.66 22.94 5.41
C THR A 530 -20.94 23.43 4.73
N ALA A 531 -22.10 22.87 5.11
CA ALA A 531 -23.41 23.35 4.67
C ALA A 531 -23.63 24.81 5.06
N TYR A 532 -23.32 25.18 6.32
CA TYR A 532 -23.38 26.57 6.81
C TYR A 532 -22.55 27.52 5.94
N GLY A 533 -21.29 27.16 5.65
CA GLY A 533 -20.40 28.00 4.84
C GLY A 533 -20.89 28.15 3.39
N ARG A 534 -21.36 27.06 2.77
CA ARG A 534 -21.90 27.08 1.41
C ARG A 534 -23.19 27.90 1.31
N PHE A 535 -24.11 27.69 2.25
CA PHE A 535 -25.36 28.43 2.33
C PHE A 535 -25.11 29.92 2.60
N GLN A 536 -24.18 30.27 3.50
CA GLN A 536 -23.83 31.67 3.77
C GLN A 536 -23.30 32.37 2.51
N ASN A 537 -22.49 31.68 1.70
CA ASN A 537 -21.96 32.26 0.47
C ASN A 537 -23.07 32.58 -0.54
N VAL A 538 -24.08 31.70 -0.66
CA VAL A 538 -25.26 31.96 -1.51
C VAL A 538 -26.11 33.07 -0.93
N LYS A 539 -26.42 33.03 0.38
CA LYS A 539 -27.16 34.09 1.08
C LYS A 539 -26.52 35.47 0.89
N ASN A 540 -25.20 35.57 1.02
CA ASN A 540 -24.47 36.82 0.79
C ASN A 540 -24.55 37.27 -0.68
N SER A 541 -24.54 36.33 -1.62
CA SER A 541 -24.64 36.66 -3.04
C SER A 541 -26.02 37.23 -3.40
N ILE A 542 -27.09 36.68 -2.82
CA ILE A 542 -28.46 37.19 -2.99
C ILE A 542 -28.67 38.52 -2.24
N ASP A 543 -28.12 38.66 -1.03
CA ASP A 543 -28.13 39.92 -0.28
C ASP A 543 -27.47 41.08 -1.05
N VAL A 544 -26.40 40.79 -1.80
CA VAL A 544 -25.77 41.77 -2.70
C VAL A 544 -26.73 42.19 -3.82
N LEU A 545 -27.53 41.29 -4.38
CA LEU A 545 -28.49 41.65 -5.41
C LEU A 545 -29.63 42.53 -4.85
N VAL A 546 -30.13 42.24 -3.64
CA VAL A 546 -31.12 43.07 -2.94
C VAL A 546 -30.56 44.47 -2.67
N LYS A 547 -29.36 44.58 -2.09
CA LYS A 547 -28.72 45.86 -1.76
C LYS A 547 -28.48 46.77 -2.97
N HIS A 548 -28.33 46.18 -4.15
CA HIS A 548 -28.13 46.90 -5.41
C HIS A 548 -29.43 47.11 -6.21
N GLY A 549 -30.59 46.79 -5.62
CA GLY A 549 -31.90 47.01 -6.25
C GLY A 549 -32.22 46.06 -7.41
N LEU A 550 -31.44 44.99 -7.59
CA LEU A 550 -31.66 43.99 -8.64
C LEU A 550 -32.67 42.91 -8.22
N LEU A 551 -33.00 42.83 -6.93
CA LEU A 551 -34.07 42.02 -6.35
C LEU A 551 -34.90 42.87 -5.40
N SER A 552 -36.13 42.44 -5.11
CA SER A 552 -37.05 43.15 -4.22
C SER A 552 -36.47 43.30 -2.80
N ASN A 553 -36.63 44.49 -2.21
CA ASN A 553 -36.30 44.76 -0.80
C ASN A 553 -37.21 44.01 0.19
N ASN A 554 -38.34 43.47 -0.28
CA ASN A 554 -39.30 42.73 0.53
C ASN A 554 -38.96 41.23 0.63
N LEU A 555 -37.75 40.82 0.20
CA LEU A 555 -37.29 39.44 0.26
C LEU A 555 -36.94 39.03 1.69
N ASP A 556 -37.65 38.04 2.24
CA ASP A 556 -37.34 37.48 3.56
C ASP A 556 -36.27 36.40 3.46
N MET A 557 -35.02 36.77 3.77
CA MET A 557 -33.90 35.85 3.65
C MET A 557 -33.85 34.87 4.83
N PRO A 558 -34.08 33.56 4.62
CA PRO A 558 -34.16 32.60 5.71
C PRO A 558 -32.91 32.60 6.58
N ASP A 559 -33.09 32.40 7.87
CA ASP A 559 -31.99 32.31 8.82
C ASP A 559 -30.97 31.26 8.39
N ASN A 560 -29.69 31.58 8.55
CA ASN A 560 -28.68 30.55 8.38
C ASN A 560 -28.78 29.55 9.55
N LEU A 561 -28.31 28.34 9.32
CA LEU A 561 -28.16 27.32 10.34
C LEU A 561 -27.48 27.94 11.57
N ARG A 562 -28.11 27.82 12.76
CA ARG A 562 -27.43 28.21 14.02
C ARG A 562 -26.05 27.54 14.02
N ARG A 563 -25.01 28.37 14.14
CA ARG A 563 -23.63 27.90 14.24
C ARG A 563 -23.60 27.00 15.47
N CYS A 564 -23.31 25.71 15.29
CA CYS A 564 -23.31 24.78 16.40
C CYS A 564 -22.20 25.22 17.37
N THR A 565 -22.58 25.85 18.48
CA THR A 565 -21.65 26.28 19.55
C THR A 565 -21.06 25.06 20.23
N ASN A 566 -21.85 23.99 20.34
CA ASN A 566 -21.36 22.61 20.48
C ASN A 566 -20.76 22.17 19.15
N THR A 567 -19.53 22.62 18.93
CA THR A 567 -18.65 22.08 17.89
C THR A 567 -18.19 20.65 18.17
N GLU A 568 -19.03 19.84 18.82
CA GLU A 568 -18.95 18.40 18.81
C GLU A 568 -19.26 17.98 17.38
N LYS A 569 -18.21 17.95 16.56
CA LYS A 569 -18.28 17.24 15.30
C LYS A 569 -18.82 15.86 15.67
N VAL A 570 -20.03 15.51 15.22
CA VAL A 570 -20.41 14.10 15.08
C VAL A 570 -19.28 13.49 14.25
N ARG A 571 -18.39 12.75 14.92
CA ARG A 571 -17.20 12.22 14.28
C ARG A 571 -17.67 10.97 13.56
N LYS A 572 -17.64 11.00 12.22
CA LYS A 572 -17.98 9.81 11.42
C LYS A 572 -17.11 8.58 11.76
N ASN A 573 -15.91 8.80 12.31
CA ASN A 573 -14.95 7.74 12.58
C ASN A 573 -14.37 7.88 14.00
N ASN A 574 -14.14 6.73 14.66
CA ASN A 574 -13.46 6.66 15.95
C ASN A 574 -12.10 7.40 15.91
N PRO A 575 -11.92 8.49 16.67
CA PRO A 575 -10.69 9.27 16.70
C PRO A 575 -9.59 8.65 17.57
N LEU A 576 -9.87 7.53 18.24
CA LEU A 576 -8.94 6.80 19.09
C LEU A 576 -8.45 5.54 18.37
N ILE A 577 -7.34 4.98 18.86
CA ILE A 577 -6.90 3.62 18.53
C ILE A 577 -7.47 2.67 19.59
N CYS A 578 -8.79 2.59 19.61
CA CYS A 578 -9.60 1.76 20.50
C CYS A 578 -10.63 1.01 19.66
N GLU A 579 -10.95 -0.22 20.02
CA GLU A 579 -12.01 -1.02 19.37
C GLU A 579 -13.38 -0.36 19.59
N VAL A 580 -13.61 0.15 20.81
CA VAL A 580 -14.86 0.82 21.17
C VAL A 580 -14.86 2.26 20.68
N ASP A 581 -15.87 2.61 19.88
CA ASP A 581 -16.13 4.02 19.52
C ASP A 581 -16.93 4.72 20.62
N MET A 582 -16.22 5.33 21.56
CA MET A 582 -16.84 6.11 22.65
C MET A 582 -17.55 7.39 22.18
N TYR A 583 -17.48 7.73 20.90
CA TYR A 583 -18.21 8.87 20.32
C TYR A 583 -19.50 8.44 19.61
N ASP A 584 -19.77 7.13 19.52
CA ASP A 584 -21.02 6.59 19.03
C ASP A 584 -22.07 6.58 20.15
N GLU A 585 -23.00 7.53 20.10
CA GLU A 585 -24.02 7.70 21.14
C GLU A 585 -25.05 6.56 21.14
N THR A 586 -25.19 5.80 20.04
CA THR A 586 -26.16 4.71 19.91
C THR A 586 -25.79 3.46 20.69
N LYS A 587 -24.50 3.32 21.05
CA LYS A 587 -23.98 2.17 21.78
C LYS A 587 -23.80 2.42 23.29
N ARG A 588 -24.42 3.49 23.84
CA ARG A 588 -24.23 3.90 25.24
C ARG A 588 -24.80 2.92 26.27
N GLU A 589 -25.84 2.16 25.92
CA GLU A 589 -26.56 1.29 26.87
C GLU A 589 -25.91 -0.09 27.07
N SER A 590 -24.97 -0.50 26.21
CA SER A 590 -24.36 -1.84 26.28
C SER A 590 -23.30 -2.03 27.38
N TYR A 591 -23.08 -1.04 28.25
CA TYR A 591 -21.97 -1.04 29.22
C TYR A 591 -22.46 -0.87 30.67
N ILE A 592 -22.91 -1.97 31.27
CA ILE A 592 -23.59 -1.99 32.59
C ILE A 592 -22.65 -1.64 33.76
N ASN A 593 -21.35 -1.89 33.65
CA ASN A 593 -20.38 -1.64 34.74
C ASN A 593 -19.32 -0.58 34.37
N SER A 594 -19.48 0.64 34.90
CA SER A 594 -18.61 1.78 34.63
C SER A 594 -17.12 1.52 34.91
N ARG A 595 -16.78 0.79 35.99
CA ARG A 595 -15.38 0.55 36.38
C ARG A 595 -14.71 -0.44 35.43
N LYS A 596 -15.37 -1.57 35.14
CA LYS A 596 -14.88 -2.57 34.18
C LYS A 596 -14.72 -1.97 32.79
N PHE A 597 -15.66 -1.11 32.38
CA PHE A 597 -15.60 -0.46 31.09
C PHE A 597 -14.46 0.56 30.97
N ILE A 598 -14.24 1.39 31.99
CA ILE A 598 -13.07 2.31 32.03
C ILE A 598 -11.78 1.50 31.95
N GLN A 599 -11.65 0.41 32.73
CA GLN A 599 -10.48 -0.48 32.69
C GLN A 599 -10.28 -1.14 31.33
N SER A 600 -11.35 -1.57 30.64
CA SER A 600 -11.20 -2.15 29.30
C SER A 600 -10.67 -1.13 28.29
N ILE A 601 -11.14 0.11 28.36
CA ILE A 601 -10.65 1.19 27.50
C ILE A 601 -9.19 1.52 27.83
N GLU A 602 -8.84 1.59 29.11
CA GLU A 602 -7.46 1.81 29.56
C GLU A 602 -6.52 0.75 29.00
N CYS A 603 -6.87 -0.53 29.14
CA CYS A 603 -6.10 -1.66 28.65
C CYS A 603 -5.95 -1.63 27.12
N ASP A 604 -7.04 -1.38 26.38
CA ASP A 604 -7.01 -1.37 24.91
C ASP A 604 -6.18 -0.19 24.37
N LEU A 605 -6.39 1.01 24.90
CA LEU A 605 -5.58 2.19 24.53
C LEU A 605 -4.10 1.98 24.84
N SER A 606 -3.79 1.49 26.05
CA SER A 606 -2.40 1.24 26.47
C SER A 606 -1.73 0.18 25.60
N LYS A 607 -2.40 -0.94 25.34
CA LYS A 607 -1.91 -2.02 24.48
C LYS A 607 -1.61 -1.52 23.07
N ASN A 608 -2.55 -0.81 22.44
CA ASN A 608 -2.41 -0.34 21.08
C ASN A 608 -1.33 0.76 20.95
N LEU A 609 -1.20 1.64 21.95
CA LEU A 609 -0.11 2.63 22.00
C LEU A 609 1.24 1.94 22.15
N ASN A 610 1.36 0.99 23.08
CA ASN A 610 2.62 0.28 23.34
C ASN A 610 3.09 -0.51 22.11
N ILE A 611 2.19 -1.15 21.38
CA ILE A 611 2.53 -1.84 20.12
C ILE A 611 3.16 -0.86 19.11
N LEU A 612 2.52 0.30 18.88
CA LEU A 612 3.04 1.30 17.94
C LEU A 612 4.36 1.92 18.40
N VAL A 613 4.49 2.20 19.69
CA VAL A 613 5.72 2.77 20.27
C VAL A 613 6.86 1.77 20.19
N ALA A 614 6.64 0.50 20.52
CA ALA A 614 7.67 -0.55 20.44
C ALA A 614 8.16 -0.75 18.99
N ASP A 615 7.24 -0.82 18.02
CA ASP A 615 7.62 -0.93 16.60
C ASP A 615 8.38 0.32 16.13
N ALA A 616 7.98 1.51 16.59
CA ALA A 616 8.69 2.75 16.27
C ALA A 616 10.08 2.79 16.92
N GLN A 617 10.21 2.37 18.17
CA GLN A 617 11.46 2.29 18.92
C GLN A 617 12.47 1.39 18.20
N GLU A 618 12.04 0.22 17.76
CA GLU A 618 12.90 -0.71 17.01
C GLU A 618 13.39 -0.10 15.68
N ILE A 619 12.50 0.58 14.94
CA ILE A 619 12.88 1.26 13.69
C ILE A 619 13.90 2.38 13.94
N VAL A 620 13.72 3.15 15.02
CA VAL A 620 14.67 4.21 15.40
C VAL A 620 16.01 3.63 15.81
N TYR A 621 16.00 2.58 16.64
CA TYR A 621 17.19 1.88 17.10
C TYR A 621 18.01 1.35 15.92
N GLN A 622 17.41 0.55 15.03
CA GLN A 622 18.10 0.01 13.85
C GLN A 622 18.59 1.10 12.90
N GLY A 623 17.79 2.16 12.73
CA GLY A 623 18.15 3.29 11.88
C GLY A 623 19.35 4.07 12.40
N TYR A 624 19.42 4.30 13.72
CA TYR A 624 20.52 5.00 14.35
C TYR A 624 21.78 4.12 14.47
N GLN A 625 21.62 2.82 14.73
CA GLN A 625 22.75 1.87 14.75
C GLN A 625 23.46 1.85 13.39
N LYS A 626 22.71 1.77 12.27
CA LYS A 626 23.29 1.88 10.92
C LYS A 626 24.07 3.19 10.71
N PHE A 627 23.53 4.30 11.21
CA PHE A 627 24.21 5.59 11.13
C PHE A 627 25.53 5.61 11.92
N CYS A 628 25.57 4.99 13.10
CA CYS A 628 26.78 4.86 13.91
C CYS A 628 27.83 3.95 13.26
N GLU A 629 27.40 2.88 12.59
CA GLU A 629 28.27 1.92 11.90
C GLU A 629 28.87 2.47 10.59
N LYS A 630 28.52 3.69 10.18
CA LYS A 630 28.96 4.29 8.91
C LYS A 630 30.48 4.21 8.71
N GLU A 631 31.28 4.62 9.68
CA GLU A 631 32.74 4.66 9.52
C GLU A 631 33.36 3.25 9.41
N SER A 632 32.92 2.30 10.24
CA SER A 632 33.40 0.91 10.16
C SER A 632 32.92 0.21 8.87
N PHE A 633 31.73 0.57 8.38
CA PHE A 633 31.19 0.06 7.13
C PHE A 633 31.95 0.59 5.91
N ILE A 634 32.36 1.87 5.92
CA ILE A 634 33.20 2.49 4.89
C ILE A 634 34.63 1.92 4.92
N ALA A 635 35.20 1.69 6.10
CA ALA A 635 36.54 1.13 6.24
C ALA A 635 36.69 -0.28 5.61
N GLN A 636 35.60 -1.02 5.48
CA GLN A 636 35.57 -2.34 4.83
C GLN A 636 35.32 -2.27 3.31
N SER A 637 35.22 -1.07 2.74
CA SER A 637 35.01 -0.86 1.30
C SER A 637 36.34 -0.84 0.55
N GLN A 638 36.27 -0.84 -0.78
CA GLN A 638 37.42 -0.69 -1.66
C GLN A 638 37.65 0.78 -2.05
N PHE A 639 37.32 1.72 -1.15
CA PHE A 639 37.31 3.16 -1.43
C PHE A 639 38.64 3.66 -2.00
N ASP A 640 39.75 3.38 -1.31
CA ASP A 640 41.09 3.82 -1.74
C ASP A 640 41.51 3.21 -3.07
N GLU A 641 40.99 2.02 -3.41
CA GLU A 641 41.30 1.35 -4.67
C GLU A 641 40.55 2.00 -5.84
N PHE A 642 39.23 2.17 -5.72
CA PHE A 642 38.45 2.72 -6.84
C PHE A 642 38.63 4.22 -7.00
N ILE A 643 38.80 5.00 -5.93
CA ILE A 643 38.87 6.47 -6.04
C ILE A 643 40.14 6.92 -6.78
N ASN A 644 41.20 6.13 -6.68
CA ASN A 644 42.47 6.37 -7.36
C ASN A 644 42.50 5.83 -8.80
N HIS A 645 41.45 5.15 -9.26
CA HIS A 645 41.34 4.66 -10.62
C HIS A 645 40.47 5.62 -11.48
N PRO A 646 40.91 6.07 -12.67
CA PRO A 646 40.15 7.01 -13.51
C PRO A 646 38.72 6.56 -13.84
N GLU A 647 38.53 5.25 -14.01
CA GLU A 647 37.22 4.62 -14.29
C GLU A 647 36.53 4.02 -13.06
N LEU A 648 37.03 4.30 -11.84
CA LEU A 648 36.52 3.76 -10.58
C LEU A 648 36.50 2.21 -10.51
N LEU A 649 37.53 1.54 -11.05
CA LEU A 649 37.61 0.08 -11.07
C LEU A 649 38.48 -0.47 -9.95
N VAL A 650 38.21 -1.71 -9.54
CA VAL A 650 38.95 -2.47 -8.52
C VAL A 650 39.49 -3.78 -9.09
N ASN A 651 40.48 -4.37 -8.43
CA ASN A 651 41.05 -5.66 -8.80
C ASN A 651 40.05 -6.79 -8.53
N ASN A 652 39.95 -7.74 -9.47
CA ASN A 652 39.10 -8.91 -9.33
C ASN A 652 39.69 -9.91 -8.33
N THR A 653 39.04 -10.09 -7.19
CA THR A 653 39.47 -11.01 -6.13
C THR A 653 39.13 -12.49 -6.40
N LYS A 654 38.44 -12.82 -7.50
CA LYS A 654 37.95 -14.18 -7.80
C LYS A 654 38.56 -14.86 -9.04
N GLY A 655 39.54 -14.26 -9.71
CA GLY A 655 40.18 -14.84 -10.91
C GLY A 655 41.62 -15.30 -10.65
N ASN A 656 42.00 -16.49 -11.14
CA ASN A 656 43.38 -17.02 -11.09
C ASN A 656 44.44 -16.12 -11.78
N ASN A 657 44.02 -15.05 -12.47
CA ASN A 657 44.88 -14.04 -13.05
C ASN A 657 44.59 -12.69 -12.39
N GLY A 658 45.40 -12.27 -11.42
CA GLY A 658 45.26 -11.03 -10.63
C GLY A 658 45.40 -9.70 -11.40
N LYS A 659 45.07 -9.67 -12.70
CA LYS A 659 45.18 -8.50 -13.58
C LYS A 659 43.85 -7.98 -14.16
N SER A 660 42.72 -8.66 -13.98
CA SER A 660 41.43 -8.13 -14.50
C SER A 660 40.82 -7.10 -13.54
N LYS A 661 40.56 -5.89 -14.03
CA LYS A 661 39.80 -4.86 -13.32
C LYS A 661 38.29 -5.11 -13.44
N VAL A 662 37.53 -4.82 -12.39
CA VAL A 662 36.07 -4.99 -12.33
C VAL A 662 35.41 -3.76 -11.71
N ASN A 663 34.14 -3.53 -12.07
CA ASN A 663 33.35 -2.42 -11.54
C ASN A 663 32.90 -2.72 -10.09
N PRO A 664 33.27 -1.93 -9.08
CA PRO A 664 32.90 -2.20 -7.68
C PRO A 664 31.41 -1.98 -7.37
N PHE A 665 30.64 -1.41 -8.32
CA PHE A 665 29.25 -1.00 -8.13
C PHE A 665 28.22 -1.90 -8.85
N TYR A 666 28.63 -2.91 -9.63
CA TYR A 666 27.66 -3.79 -10.31
C TYR A 666 26.87 -4.64 -9.31
N ASP A 667 25.61 -4.97 -9.62
CA ASP A 667 24.63 -5.54 -8.68
C ASP A 667 25.04 -6.86 -8.00
N LYS A 668 25.91 -7.64 -8.62
CA LYS A 668 26.42 -8.92 -8.10
C LYS A 668 27.77 -8.78 -7.37
N HIS A 669 28.29 -7.56 -7.20
CA HIS A 669 29.58 -7.33 -6.53
C HIS A 669 29.40 -7.51 -5.01
N PRO A 670 30.20 -8.36 -4.34
CA PRO A 670 29.98 -8.69 -2.93
C PRO A 670 30.10 -7.49 -1.99
N MET A 671 30.92 -6.49 -2.34
CA MET A 671 31.09 -5.26 -1.55
C MET A 671 30.30 -4.06 -2.08
N ARG A 672 29.35 -4.26 -3.00
CA ARG A 672 28.63 -3.17 -3.68
C ARG A 672 28.08 -2.13 -2.71
N THR A 673 27.34 -2.54 -1.69
CA THR A 673 26.69 -1.60 -0.76
C THR A 673 27.72 -0.80 0.03
N LYS A 674 28.83 -1.41 0.46
CA LYS A 674 29.95 -0.72 1.13
C LYS A 674 30.61 0.30 0.21
N ASN A 675 30.90 -0.10 -1.03
CA ASN A 675 31.50 0.76 -2.04
C ASN A 675 30.60 1.94 -2.39
N LEU A 676 29.28 1.72 -2.54
CA LEU A 676 28.30 2.78 -2.76
C LEU A 676 28.20 3.74 -1.56
N THR A 677 28.16 3.22 -0.33
CA THR A 677 28.15 4.07 0.88
C THR A 677 29.41 4.92 0.95
N ALA A 678 30.60 4.34 0.70
CA ALA A 678 31.86 5.07 0.71
C ALA A 678 31.91 6.16 -0.39
N TYR A 679 31.52 5.81 -1.62
CA TYR A 679 31.45 6.74 -2.74
C TYR A 679 30.53 7.94 -2.43
N TYR A 680 29.30 7.68 -1.98
CA TYR A 680 28.34 8.76 -1.70
C TYR A 680 28.61 9.47 -0.37
N ASN A 681 29.39 8.90 0.55
CA ASN A 681 29.92 9.63 1.70
C ASN A 681 30.99 10.65 1.29
N HIS A 682 31.85 10.28 0.32
CA HIS A 682 32.85 11.17 -0.24
C HIS A 682 32.21 12.28 -1.09
N PHE A 683 31.29 11.93 -1.99
CA PHE A 683 30.51 12.85 -2.82
C PHE A 683 29.15 13.22 -2.20
N PHE A 684 29.12 13.44 -0.89
CA PHE A 684 27.89 13.68 -0.14
C PHE A 684 27.12 14.92 -0.61
N ASP A 685 27.86 15.97 -0.94
CA ASP A 685 27.33 17.26 -1.37
C ASP A 685 26.53 17.14 -2.68
N ASP A 686 27.03 16.34 -3.62
CA ASP A 686 26.30 16.01 -4.85
C ASP A 686 25.13 15.07 -4.60
N MET A 687 25.30 14.07 -3.74
CA MET A 687 24.23 13.16 -3.34
C MET A 687 23.04 13.94 -2.75
N VAL A 688 23.31 14.94 -1.90
CA VAL A 688 22.27 15.78 -1.30
C VAL A 688 21.46 16.54 -2.34
N HIS A 689 22.04 16.90 -3.49
CA HIS A 689 21.32 17.49 -4.62
C HIS A 689 20.71 16.45 -5.58
N GLY A 690 20.79 15.15 -5.26
CA GLY A 690 20.32 14.08 -6.13
C GLY A 690 21.19 13.90 -7.37
N ARG A 691 22.44 14.41 -7.34
CA ARG A 691 23.41 14.30 -8.42
C ARG A 691 24.37 13.17 -8.14
N THR A 692 24.84 12.55 -9.22
CA THR A 692 25.93 11.57 -9.17
C THR A 692 27.04 12.09 -10.07
N GLN A 693 28.21 12.33 -9.50
CA GLN A 693 29.33 12.96 -10.21
C GLN A 693 29.78 12.17 -11.44
N HIS A 694 29.88 10.84 -11.32
CA HIS A 694 30.29 9.95 -12.41
C HIS A 694 29.08 9.33 -13.11
N LYS A 695 29.08 9.36 -14.45
CA LYS A 695 28.00 8.80 -15.29
C LYS A 695 28.21 7.30 -15.52
N MET A 696 27.88 6.49 -14.52
CA MET A 696 27.93 5.02 -14.60
C MET A 696 26.55 4.42 -14.30
N THR A 697 26.07 3.50 -15.14
CA THR A 697 24.74 2.86 -14.97
C THR A 697 24.58 2.10 -13.66
N SER A 698 25.67 1.54 -13.14
CA SER A 698 25.71 0.83 -11.85
C SER A 698 25.75 1.75 -10.63
N LEU A 699 25.95 3.05 -10.83
CA LEU A 699 26.20 4.02 -9.78
C LEU A 699 24.93 4.87 -9.58
N SER A 700 24.04 4.37 -8.72
CA SER A 700 22.77 5.00 -8.39
C SER A 700 22.52 4.99 -6.88
N ILE A 701 21.90 6.05 -6.38
CA ILE A 701 21.51 6.16 -4.98
C ILE A 701 20.42 5.12 -4.69
N SER A 702 20.68 4.21 -3.75
CA SER A 702 19.72 3.17 -3.33
C SER A 702 19.22 3.42 -1.91
N GLU A 703 18.05 2.88 -1.55
CA GLU A 703 17.52 3.01 -0.18
C GLU A 703 18.42 2.32 0.87
N GLU A 704 19.22 1.32 0.46
CA GLU A 704 20.09 0.53 1.33
C GLU A 704 21.24 1.34 1.96
N ILE A 705 21.72 2.37 1.27
CA ILE A 705 22.87 3.17 1.73
C ILE A 705 22.45 4.40 2.55
N LEU A 706 21.21 4.89 2.38
CA LEU A 706 20.78 6.17 2.95
C LEU A 706 20.86 6.21 4.47
N GLY A 707 20.57 5.10 5.14
CA GLY A 707 20.59 5.02 6.60
C GLY A 707 21.98 5.17 7.22
N TYR A 708 23.04 4.81 6.49
CA TYR A 708 24.42 5.05 6.93
C TYR A 708 24.81 6.53 6.81
N LEU A 709 24.21 7.25 5.86
CA LEU A 709 24.62 8.61 5.50
C LEU A 709 23.82 9.70 6.22
N GLY A 710 22.64 9.38 6.76
CA GLY A 710 21.84 10.32 7.54
C GLY A 710 20.41 9.87 7.78
N LEU A 711 19.56 10.82 8.17
CA LEU A 711 18.17 10.54 8.52
C LEU A 711 17.33 10.17 7.29
N THR A 712 16.58 9.07 7.38
CA THR A 712 15.59 8.66 6.36
C THR A 712 14.17 9.02 6.78
N ALA A 713 13.26 9.12 5.82
CA ALA A 713 11.86 9.42 6.11
C ALA A 713 11.18 8.34 6.98
N ASN A 714 11.62 7.08 6.89
CA ASN A 714 11.09 6.00 7.71
C ASN A 714 11.44 6.19 9.20
N VAL A 715 12.73 6.42 9.49
CA VAL A 715 13.23 6.67 10.84
C VAL A 715 12.61 7.95 11.42
N ALA A 716 12.55 9.02 10.63
CA ALA A 716 11.91 10.27 11.05
C ALA A 716 10.41 10.09 11.38
N SER A 717 9.68 9.29 10.60
CA SER A 717 8.29 8.96 10.89
C SER A 717 8.13 8.16 12.18
N ALA A 718 9.04 7.23 12.47
CA ALA A 718 9.04 6.47 13.73
C ALA A 718 9.33 7.38 14.94
N MET A 719 10.33 8.26 14.86
CA MET A 719 10.62 9.27 15.89
C MET A 719 9.38 10.16 16.18
N GLN A 720 8.63 10.53 15.14
CA GLN A 720 7.41 11.34 15.32
C GLN A 720 6.30 10.62 16.08
N ILE A 721 6.23 9.28 16.01
CA ILE A 721 5.27 8.49 16.80
C ILE A 721 5.59 8.66 18.28
N ILE A 722 6.86 8.39 18.66
CA ILE A 722 7.35 8.47 20.04
C ILE A 722 7.18 9.89 20.58
N ILE A 723 7.64 10.90 19.84
CA ILE A 723 7.54 12.32 20.26
C ILE A 723 6.07 12.76 20.42
N THR A 724 5.18 12.32 19.53
CA THR A 724 3.76 12.70 19.58
C THR A 724 3.05 12.03 20.76
N GLU A 725 3.39 10.77 21.03
CA GLU A 725 2.87 10.02 22.17
C GLU A 725 3.31 10.67 23.48
N GLU A 726 4.61 10.94 23.66
CA GLU A 726 5.13 11.42 24.94
C GLU A 726 4.80 12.90 25.21
N LEU A 727 4.98 13.79 24.22
CA LEU A 727 4.88 15.24 24.42
C LEU A 727 3.55 15.87 23.99
N GLY A 728 2.67 15.10 23.33
CA GLY A 728 1.36 15.58 22.90
C GLY A 728 1.41 16.74 21.89
N ILE A 729 2.53 16.91 21.17
CA ILE A 729 2.69 17.96 20.15
C ILE A 729 1.73 17.70 18.98
N ASN A 730 1.13 18.77 18.44
CA ASN A 730 0.27 18.63 17.26
C ASN A 730 1.11 18.12 16.07
N PRO A 731 0.73 17.02 15.38
CA PRO A 731 1.52 16.47 14.29
C PRO A 731 1.89 17.49 13.21
N TYR A 732 0.99 18.41 12.85
CA TYR A 732 1.30 19.46 11.86
C TYR A 732 2.39 20.44 12.31
N SER A 733 2.44 20.73 13.61
CA SER A 733 3.50 21.53 14.20
C SER A 733 4.81 20.74 14.21
N LEU A 734 4.74 19.46 14.58
CA LEU A 734 5.91 18.59 14.62
C LEU A 734 6.55 18.41 13.24
N TYR A 735 5.77 18.17 12.17
CA TYR A 735 6.29 17.99 10.81
C TYR A 735 7.09 19.19 10.29
N ARG A 736 6.86 20.39 10.84
CA ARG A 736 7.43 21.66 10.37
C ARG A 736 8.39 22.29 11.38
N VAL A 737 8.72 21.58 12.44
CA VAL A 737 9.51 22.14 13.53
C VAL A 737 10.90 22.55 13.05
N LYS A 738 11.38 23.68 13.57
CA LYS A 738 12.69 24.25 13.28
C LYS A 738 13.56 24.24 14.52
N ILE A 739 14.86 24.03 14.33
CA ILE A 739 15.83 24.00 15.43
C ILE A 739 16.18 25.38 15.95
N SER A 740 16.05 26.41 15.11
CA SER A 740 16.17 27.82 15.52
C SER A 740 15.33 28.72 14.61
N SER A 741 14.74 29.77 15.18
CA SER A 741 14.08 30.86 14.45
C SER A 741 15.04 32.02 14.15
N LYS A 742 14.79 32.81 13.10
CA LYS A 742 15.45 34.13 12.94
C LYS A 742 14.65 35.16 13.77
N GLY A 743 15.26 35.71 14.81
CA GLY A 743 14.83 36.97 15.44
C GLY A 743 13.96 36.91 16.71
N HIS A 744 13.17 35.86 16.98
CA HIS A 744 12.17 35.92 18.06
C HIS A 744 12.03 34.68 18.97
N GLY A 745 12.93 33.68 18.91
CA GLY A 745 12.85 32.49 19.78
C GLY A 745 11.55 31.68 19.64
N SER A 746 10.79 31.88 18.56
CA SER A 746 9.44 31.34 18.38
C SER A 746 9.41 29.84 18.09
N GLU A 747 10.53 29.29 17.60
CA GLU A 747 10.75 27.87 17.40
C GLU A 747 12.20 27.52 17.73
N PHE A 748 12.39 26.44 18.50
CA PHE A 748 13.71 25.93 18.84
C PHE A 748 13.66 24.46 19.26
N VAL A 749 14.82 23.81 19.17
CA VAL A 749 15.13 22.53 19.83
C VAL A 749 16.46 22.72 20.56
N GLN A 750 16.43 22.68 21.88
CA GLN A 750 17.60 22.90 22.74
C GLN A 750 17.80 21.72 23.66
N ILE A 751 19.02 21.21 23.71
CA ILE A 751 19.44 20.20 24.68
C ILE A 751 19.90 20.98 25.92
N ASP A 752 19.38 20.64 27.09
CA ASP A 752 19.85 21.21 28.34
C ASP A 752 21.05 20.45 28.90
N ASP A 753 21.66 21.02 29.93
CA ASP A 753 22.88 20.48 30.51
C ASP A 753 22.67 19.08 31.06
N GLU A 754 21.45 18.70 31.49
CA GLU A 754 21.10 17.38 32.02
C GLU A 754 20.82 16.32 30.94
N GLY A 755 20.92 16.70 29.66
CA GLY A 755 20.57 15.82 28.54
C GLY A 755 19.05 15.69 28.31
N SER A 756 18.23 16.50 28.94
CA SER A 756 16.83 16.68 28.54
C SER A 756 16.73 17.62 27.33
N VAL A 757 15.57 17.62 26.63
CA VAL A 757 15.39 18.40 25.41
C VAL A 757 14.18 19.32 25.53
N ARG A 758 14.38 20.62 25.36
CA ARG A 758 13.32 21.61 25.23
C ARG A 758 12.99 21.86 23.76
N ILE A 759 11.72 21.70 23.41
CA ILE A 759 11.21 21.91 22.05
C ILE A 759 10.06 22.93 22.08
N ASN A 760 10.16 23.94 21.22
CA ASN A 760 9.08 24.89 20.99
C ASN A 760 8.67 24.84 19.51
N ALA A 761 7.44 24.42 19.24
CA ALA A 761 6.91 24.25 17.89
C ALA A 761 5.72 25.20 17.65
N LEU A 762 5.73 25.90 16.51
CA LEU A 762 4.66 26.85 16.18
C LEU A 762 3.36 26.12 15.83
N LYS A 763 2.23 26.59 16.34
CA LYS A 763 0.88 26.19 15.90
C LYS A 763 0.38 27.19 14.83
N PRO A 764 0.42 26.87 13.52
CA PRO A 764 0.18 27.87 12.47
C PRO A 764 -1.20 28.55 12.53
N ARG A 765 -2.23 27.81 12.97
CA ARG A 765 -3.61 28.32 13.07
C ARG A 765 -3.84 29.20 14.30
N ALA A 766 -3.13 28.94 15.39
CA ALA A 766 -3.27 29.69 16.64
C ALA A 766 -2.25 30.83 16.74
N ARG A 767 -1.25 30.85 15.85
CA ARG A 767 -0.10 31.77 15.87
C ARG A 767 0.60 31.82 17.24
N SER A 768 0.54 30.71 17.98
CA SER A 768 1.14 30.55 19.30
C SER A 768 2.10 29.37 19.32
N SER A 769 3.07 29.42 20.21
CA SER A 769 4.05 28.36 20.47
C SER A 769 4.03 28.07 21.97
N HIS A 770 4.24 26.81 22.36
CA HIS A 770 4.30 26.42 23.76
C HIS A 770 5.50 25.49 23.93
N PRO A 771 6.47 25.82 24.81
CA PRO A 771 7.61 24.98 25.03
C PRO A 771 7.20 23.68 25.73
N ARG A 772 7.86 22.59 25.36
CA ARG A 772 7.78 21.27 25.99
C ARG A 772 9.16 20.83 26.42
N LYS A 773 9.28 20.17 27.58
CA LYS A 773 10.50 19.50 28.01
C LYS A 773 10.28 17.99 27.86
N ALA A 774 11.15 17.33 27.11
CA ALA A 774 11.29 15.87 27.10
C ALA A 774 12.41 15.52 28.07
N VAL A 775 12.12 14.63 29.03
CA VAL A 775 13.10 14.23 30.04
C VAL A 775 14.07 13.23 29.41
N GLY A 776 15.36 13.51 29.52
CA GLY A 776 16.43 12.67 28.98
C GLY A 776 17.53 12.42 29.99
N THR A 777 18.49 11.60 29.59
CA THR A 777 19.69 11.28 30.37
C THR A 777 20.95 11.65 29.60
N PHE A 778 22.10 11.57 30.28
CA PHE A 778 23.43 11.71 29.71
C PHE A 778 23.96 10.46 29.02
N THR A 779 23.20 9.37 29.01
CA THR A 779 23.64 8.12 28.39
C THR A 779 24.01 8.40 26.92
N PRO A 780 25.22 8.01 26.48
CA PRO A 780 25.61 8.14 25.08
C PRO A 780 24.57 7.50 24.17
N LEU A 781 24.16 8.19 23.11
CA LEU A 781 23.04 7.76 22.26
C LEU A 781 23.25 6.36 21.66
N ALA A 782 24.49 5.99 21.36
CA ALA A 782 24.85 4.68 20.84
C ALA A 782 24.63 3.52 21.83
N ASN A 783 24.56 3.80 23.13
CA ASN A 783 24.40 2.80 24.19
C ASN A 783 22.95 2.63 24.66
N ILE A 784 22.02 3.44 24.12
CA ILE A 784 20.60 3.39 24.51
C ILE A 784 19.93 2.18 23.86
N LYS A 785 19.27 1.35 24.68
CA LYS A 785 18.52 0.18 24.19
C LYS A 785 17.24 0.61 23.48
N ALA A 786 16.74 -0.20 22.56
CA ALA A 786 15.54 0.11 21.77
C ALA A 786 14.34 0.53 22.63
N ASN A 787 14.04 -0.22 23.70
CA ASN A 787 12.92 0.05 24.61
C ASN A 787 13.09 1.32 25.48
N GLU A 788 14.31 1.85 25.61
CA GLU A 788 14.63 3.07 26.36
C GLU A 788 14.57 4.33 25.49
N ILE A 789 14.38 4.18 24.16
CA ILE A 789 14.28 5.32 23.24
C ILE A 789 13.00 6.10 23.52
N ASN A 790 13.18 7.31 24.04
CA ASN A 790 12.13 8.27 24.35
C ASN A 790 12.18 9.51 23.44
N ALA A 791 11.32 10.51 23.66
CA ALA A 791 11.26 11.72 22.84
C ALA A 791 12.54 12.55 22.90
N ALA A 792 13.19 12.64 24.07
CA ALA A 792 14.48 13.34 24.21
C ALA A 792 15.55 12.67 23.34
N THR A 793 15.64 11.34 23.42
CA THR A 793 16.55 10.51 22.62
C THR A 793 16.29 10.68 21.12
N CYS A 794 15.02 10.60 20.70
CA CYS A 794 14.63 10.82 19.31
C CYS A 794 15.08 12.19 18.78
N LEU A 795 14.88 13.25 19.57
CA LEU A 795 15.26 14.61 19.17
C LEU A 795 16.78 14.76 19.07
N LYS A 796 17.55 14.20 20.00
CA LYS A 796 19.01 14.20 19.94
C LYS A 796 19.53 13.44 18.72
N MET A 797 19.05 12.22 18.48
CA MET A 797 19.41 11.42 17.30
C MET A 797 19.04 12.14 16.00
N ALA A 798 17.85 12.76 15.93
CA ALA A 798 17.45 13.55 14.77
C ALA A 798 18.37 14.75 14.52
N LEU A 799 18.80 15.45 15.59
CA LEU A 799 19.75 16.56 15.47
C LEU A 799 21.10 16.11 14.92
N GLU A 800 21.60 14.97 15.38
CA GLU A 800 22.88 14.39 14.95
C GLU A 800 22.82 13.91 13.50
N MET A 801 21.85 13.04 13.18
CA MET A 801 21.69 12.43 11.84
C MET A 801 21.38 13.43 10.73
N THR A 802 20.90 14.64 11.07
CA THR A 802 20.60 15.70 10.09
C THR A 802 21.64 16.82 10.07
N SER A 803 22.60 16.81 10.99
CA SER A 803 23.57 17.90 11.16
C SER A 803 24.32 18.23 9.87
N ARG A 804 24.94 17.22 9.24
CA ARG A 804 25.70 17.38 7.99
C ARG A 804 24.83 17.94 6.86
N THR A 805 23.67 17.33 6.62
CA THR A 805 22.74 17.73 5.55
C THR A 805 22.22 19.16 5.74
N ARG A 806 21.87 19.55 6.97
CA ARG A 806 21.40 20.90 7.29
C ARG A 806 22.48 21.95 7.11
N LYS A 807 23.70 21.66 7.56
CA LYS A 807 24.85 22.56 7.39
C LYS A 807 25.10 22.83 5.90
N TYR A 808 25.03 21.80 5.08
CA TYR A 808 25.24 21.92 3.64
C TYR A 808 24.10 22.66 2.91
N LEU A 809 22.83 22.35 3.21
CA LEU A 809 21.68 23.00 2.57
C LEU A 809 21.35 24.39 3.12
N GLY A 810 21.94 24.80 4.26
CA GLY A 810 21.61 26.07 4.91
C GLY A 810 20.19 26.15 5.49
N VAL A 811 19.57 25.01 5.78
CA VAL A 811 18.17 24.89 6.26
C VAL A 811 18.11 24.70 7.78
N LYS A 812 17.00 25.09 8.39
CA LYS A 812 16.81 25.07 9.87
C LYS A 812 15.75 24.07 10.33
N GLU A 813 15.10 23.39 9.40
CA GLU A 813 14.11 22.37 9.66
C GLU A 813 14.75 21.18 10.39
N LEU A 814 14.07 20.64 11.41
CA LEU A 814 14.56 19.45 12.11
C LEU A 814 14.58 18.24 11.16
N TRP A 815 13.55 18.13 10.32
CA TRP A 815 13.36 16.96 9.45
C TRP A 815 13.86 17.21 8.03
N VAL A 816 15.15 16.95 7.83
CA VAL A 816 15.78 16.94 6.52
C VAL A 816 16.18 15.52 6.21
N CYS A 817 15.39 14.85 5.37
CA CYS A 817 15.54 13.42 5.10
C CYS A 817 16.26 13.19 3.78
N LEU A 818 17.09 12.14 3.73
CA LEU A 818 17.68 11.64 2.50
C LEU A 818 16.69 10.75 1.73
N SER A 819 16.73 10.83 0.40
CA SER A 819 16.01 9.96 -0.52
C SER A 819 16.90 9.62 -1.73
N VAL A 820 16.43 8.69 -2.58
CA VAL A 820 17.11 8.32 -3.84
C VAL A 820 17.21 9.48 -4.84
N THR A 821 16.40 10.54 -4.65
CA THR A 821 16.44 11.76 -5.48
C THR A 821 17.18 12.91 -4.80
N GLY A 822 17.96 12.63 -3.75
CA GLY A 822 18.66 13.61 -2.93
C GLY A 822 17.94 13.96 -1.62
N SER A 823 18.33 15.07 -1.00
CA SER A 823 17.72 15.53 0.24
C SER A 823 16.66 16.59 -0.02
N THR A 824 15.56 16.47 0.70
CA THR A 824 14.53 17.51 0.73
C THR A 824 14.02 17.69 2.15
N VAL A 825 13.52 18.90 2.45
CA VAL A 825 12.68 19.10 3.62
C VAL A 825 11.50 18.14 3.50
N ALA A 826 11.37 17.25 4.48
CA ALA A 826 10.44 16.14 4.39
C ALA A 826 8.99 16.65 4.22
N SER A 827 8.33 16.20 3.15
CA SER A 827 6.94 16.57 2.90
C SER A 827 6.00 15.83 3.83
N LEU A 828 4.84 16.45 4.12
CA LEU A 828 3.75 15.82 4.87
C LEU A 828 3.35 14.45 4.29
N ASN A 829 3.33 14.33 2.96
CA ASN A 829 2.96 13.09 2.28
C ASN A 829 4.01 11.99 2.48
N SER A 830 5.29 12.37 2.55
CA SER A 830 6.38 11.43 2.85
C SER A 830 6.19 10.80 4.22
N PHE A 831 5.98 11.62 5.26
CA PHE A 831 5.74 11.11 6.61
C PHE A 831 4.49 10.24 6.70
N GLN A 832 3.39 10.64 6.05
CA GLN A 832 2.17 9.83 6.06
C GLN A 832 2.35 8.49 5.35
N THR A 833 3.13 8.46 4.28
CA THR A 833 3.41 7.23 3.53
C THR A 833 4.23 6.26 4.38
N GLN A 834 5.29 6.74 5.02
CA GLN A 834 6.12 5.87 5.87
C GLN A 834 5.38 5.47 7.15
N PHE A 835 4.65 6.38 7.79
CA PHE A 835 3.78 6.06 8.92
C PHE A 835 2.78 4.94 8.59
N LYS A 836 2.18 4.94 7.39
CA LYS A 836 1.29 3.86 6.94
C LYS A 836 2.01 2.51 6.81
N LYS A 837 3.30 2.49 6.45
CA LYS A 837 4.08 1.26 6.42
C LYS A 837 4.30 0.70 7.83
N ILE A 838 4.69 1.57 8.77
CA ILE A 838 4.83 1.21 10.20
C ILE A 838 3.51 0.65 10.75
N VAL A 839 2.40 1.35 10.47
CA VAL A 839 1.06 0.90 10.87
C VAL A 839 0.67 -0.43 10.25
N LYS A 840 1.00 -0.68 8.98
CA LYS A 840 0.71 -1.96 8.33
C LYS A 840 1.41 -3.11 9.05
N GLN A 841 2.66 -2.92 9.46
CA GLN A 841 3.39 -3.90 10.27
C GLN A 841 2.72 -4.10 11.63
N ALA A 842 2.43 -3.00 12.34
CA ALA A 842 1.76 -3.04 13.65
C ALA A 842 0.35 -3.66 13.59
N SER A 843 -0.36 -3.53 12.47
CA SER A 843 -1.73 -4.04 12.30
C SER A 843 -1.85 -5.56 12.34
N SER A 844 -0.74 -6.28 12.14
CA SER A 844 -0.68 -7.73 12.38
C SER A 844 -0.87 -8.10 13.85
N LYS A 845 -0.55 -7.18 14.78
CA LYS A 845 -0.66 -7.37 16.24
C LYS A 845 -1.97 -6.83 16.82
N SER A 846 -2.62 -5.90 16.12
CA SER A 846 -3.92 -5.32 16.49
C SER A 846 -4.62 -4.72 15.27
N THR A 847 -5.80 -5.24 14.93
CA THR A 847 -6.59 -4.80 13.77
C THR A 847 -7.02 -3.33 13.87
N THR A 848 -7.26 -2.84 15.08
CA THR A 848 -7.58 -1.43 15.41
C THR A 848 -6.53 -0.45 14.89
N LEU A 849 -5.27 -0.89 14.79
CA LEU A 849 -4.18 -0.05 14.31
C LEU A 849 -4.23 0.22 12.81
N GLN A 850 -4.94 -0.57 12.00
CA GLN A 850 -5.01 -0.40 10.53
C GLN A 850 -5.37 1.04 10.11
N TYR A 851 -6.17 1.73 10.91
CA TYR A 851 -6.63 3.10 10.67
C TYR A 851 -5.96 4.15 11.59
N ALA A 852 -4.86 3.79 12.23
CA ALA A 852 -4.10 4.70 13.08
C ALA A 852 -3.62 5.91 12.28
N THR A 853 -3.49 7.04 12.97
CA THR A 853 -2.81 8.25 12.47
C THR A 853 -2.10 8.91 13.65
N LEU A 854 -1.09 9.74 13.43
CA LEU A 854 -0.46 10.50 14.53
C LEU A 854 -1.46 11.36 15.33
N LYS A 855 -2.57 11.81 14.70
CA LYS A 855 -3.65 12.49 15.44
C LYS A 855 -4.40 11.55 16.36
N LYS A 856 -4.62 10.30 15.95
CA LYS A 856 -5.25 9.27 16.79
C LYS A 856 -4.32 8.84 17.92
N VAL A 857 -3.02 8.66 17.66
CA VAL A 857 -2.00 8.39 18.71
C VAL A 857 -2.06 9.47 19.77
N ARG A 858 -1.94 10.75 19.36
CA ARG A 858 -2.06 11.90 20.26
C ARG A 858 -3.36 11.92 21.06
N SER A 859 -4.50 11.70 20.39
CA SER A 859 -5.81 11.76 21.05
C SER A 859 -5.99 10.61 22.04
N SER A 860 -5.50 9.43 21.68
CA SER A 860 -5.55 8.20 22.50
C SER A 860 -4.71 8.34 23.75
N LYS A 861 -3.47 8.84 23.63
CA LYS A 861 -2.62 9.09 24.80
C LYS A 861 -3.21 10.15 25.73
N GLY A 862 -3.81 11.21 25.20
CA GLY A 862 -4.47 12.21 26.04
C GLY A 862 -5.71 11.67 26.76
N VAL A 863 -6.52 10.82 26.11
CA VAL A 863 -7.63 10.12 26.77
C VAL A 863 -7.11 9.12 27.81
N LEU A 864 -6.03 8.39 27.51
CA LEU A 864 -5.39 7.49 28.46
C LEU A 864 -4.86 8.24 29.69
N ILE A 865 -4.21 9.39 29.51
CA ILE A 865 -3.80 10.26 30.62
C ILE A 865 -5.02 10.65 31.45
N TYR A 866 -6.11 11.08 30.81
CA TYR A 866 -7.34 11.42 31.52
C TYR A 866 -7.88 10.25 32.34
N ILE A 867 -7.83 9.01 31.82
CA ILE A 867 -8.29 7.83 32.56
C ILE A 867 -7.34 7.51 33.73
N LEU A 868 -6.03 7.42 33.48
CA LEU A 868 -5.00 7.09 34.47
C LEU A 868 -4.92 8.10 35.62
N THR A 869 -5.30 9.35 35.38
CA THR A 869 -5.33 10.40 36.40
C THR A 869 -6.70 10.56 37.04
N ASN A 870 -7.58 9.56 36.91
CA ASN A 870 -8.96 9.61 37.40
C ASN A 870 -9.71 10.87 36.92
N GLY A 871 -9.47 11.35 35.71
CA GLY A 871 -10.18 12.48 35.11
C GLY A 871 -9.54 13.85 35.37
N ASP A 872 -8.24 13.92 35.63
CA ASP A 872 -7.53 15.20 35.76
C ASP A 872 -7.51 15.96 34.43
N SER A 873 -8.43 16.91 34.31
CA SER A 873 -8.59 17.73 33.11
C SER A 873 -7.44 18.73 32.91
N LEU A 874 -6.71 19.11 33.97
CA LEU A 874 -5.56 20.03 33.89
C LEU A 874 -4.34 19.32 33.32
N LYS A 875 -3.99 18.13 33.84
CA LYS A 875 -2.90 17.29 33.27
C LYS A 875 -3.17 16.96 31.82
N THR A 876 -4.40 16.62 31.50
CA THR A 876 -4.82 16.30 30.13
C THR A 876 -4.73 17.53 29.21
N ALA A 877 -5.18 18.70 29.67
CA ALA A 877 -5.09 19.94 28.92
C ALA A 877 -3.65 20.40 28.72
N ALA A 878 -2.81 20.24 29.75
CA ALA A 878 -1.38 20.46 29.69
C ALA A 878 -0.74 19.55 28.63
N PHE A 879 -1.05 18.25 28.59
CA PHE A 879 -0.56 17.32 27.56
C PHE A 879 -0.94 17.78 26.14
N PHE A 880 -2.19 18.18 25.90
CA PHE A 880 -2.59 18.68 24.57
C PHE A 880 -2.08 20.10 24.26
N GLY A 881 -1.69 20.88 25.27
CA GLY A 881 -1.31 22.28 25.15
C GLY A 881 -2.50 23.13 24.70
N ASN A 882 -3.67 22.85 25.28
CA ASN A 882 -4.93 23.53 25.03
C ASN A 882 -5.54 23.98 26.37
N THR A 883 -6.60 24.79 26.34
CA THR A 883 -7.39 25.07 27.54
C THR A 883 -8.22 23.85 27.98
N VAL A 884 -8.57 23.78 29.26
CA VAL A 884 -9.45 22.72 29.82
C VAL A 884 -10.76 22.61 29.04
N LYS A 885 -11.43 23.75 28.79
CA LYS A 885 -12.66 23.82 27.99
C LYS A 885 -12.50 23.19 26.61
N THR A 886 -11.40 23.49 25.91
CA THR A 886 -11.12 22.90 24.59
C THR A 886 -10.84 21.40 24.69
N THR A 887 -10.14 20.98 25.74
CA THR A 887 -9.79 19.58 25.97
C THR A 887 -11.02 18.72 26.21
N LEU A 888 -11.89 19.12 27.14
CA LEU A 888 -13.12 18.40 27.45
C LEU A 888 -14.11 18.41 26.28
N SER A 889 -14.29 19.54 25.60
CA SER A 889 -15.25 19.62 24.48
C SER A 889 -14.79 18.94 23.18
N ARG A 890 -13.49 18.73 22.99
CA ARG A 890 -12.93 18.23 21.71
C ARG A 890 -12.22 16.91 21.81
N TYR A 891 -11.66 16.52 22.95
CA TYR A 891 -10.81 15.33 23.04
C TYR A 891 -11.36 14.29 23.98
N ILE A 892 -12.03 14.68 25.07
CA ILE A 892 -12.59 13.72 26.03
C ILE A 892 -14.06 13.44 25.67
N PRO A 893 -14.48 12.18 25.46
CA PRO A 893 -15.89 11.86 25.27
C PRO A 893 -16.72 12.27 26.49
N LYS A 894 -17.91 12.83 26.27
CA LYS A 894 -18.85 13.19 27.34
C LYS A 894 -19.24 11.99 28.19
N TYR A 895 -19.56 10.87 27.55
CA TYR A 895 -19.93 9.65 28.25
C TYR A 895 -18.79 9.11 29.13
N LEU A 896 -17.56 9.13 28.63
CA LEU A 896 -16.39 8.78 29.44
C LEU A 896 -16.23 9.71 30.65
N THR A 897 -16.43 11.01 30.45
CA THR A 897 -16.41 12.02 31.52
C THR A 897 -17.44 11.68 32.60
N GLU A 898 -18.68 11.38 32.19
CA GLU A 898 -19.76 10.98 33.08
C GLU A 898 -19.41 9.70 33.86
N LEU A 899 -18.90 8.67 33.18
CA LEU A 899 -18.54 7.41 33.82
C LEU A 899 -17.45 7.59 34.89
N VAL A 900 -16.42 8.39 34.59
CA VAL A 900 -15.38 8.73 35.57
C VAL A 900 -15.98 9.44 36.77
N TYR A 901 -16.89 10.41 36.56
CA TYR A 901 -17.58 11.08 37.68
C TYR A 901 -18.48 10.14 38.47
N ARG A 902 -19.21 9.22 37.83
CA ARG A 902 -20.00 8.19 38.54
C ARG A 902 -19.11 7.34 39.44
N VAL A 903 -17.93 6.95 38.97
CA VAL A 903 -16.94 6.22 39.80
C VAL A 903 -16.45 7.08 40.97
N LYS A 904 -16.15 8.37 40.75
CA LYS A 904 -15.76 9.28 41.84
C LYS A 904 -16.86 9.43 42.89
N ILE A 905 -18.10 9.66 42.47
CA ILE A 905 -19.25 9.82 43.36
C ILE A 905 -19.45 8.55 44.19
N ARG A 906 -19.39 7.36 43.56
CA ARG A 906 -19.49 6.08 44.28
C ARG A 906 -18.36 5.89 45.28
N ASN A 907 -17.12 6.22 44.91
CA ASN A 907 -15.98 6.13 45.84
C ASN A 907 -16.20 7.05 47.05
N PHE A 908 -16.70 8.27 46.85
CA PHE A 908 -17.01 9.21 47.92
C PHE A 908 -18.16 8.72 48.81
N GLN A 909 -19.23 8.18 48.22
CA GLN A 909 -20.33 7.56 48.96
C GLN A 909 -19.85 6.38 49.81
N ASN A 910 -18.95 5.55 49.29
CA ASN A 910 -18.36 4.45 50.03
C ASN A 910 -17.54 4.94 51.23
N ILE A 911 -16.77 6.03 51.08
CA ILE A 911 -16.03 6.62 52.21
C ILE A 911 -17.00 7.10 53.29
N PHE A 912 -18.06 7.82 52.93
CA PHE A 912 -19.06 8.24 53.91
C PHE A 912 -19.73 7.07 54.61
N LEU A 913 -20.04 6.01 53.87
CA LEU A 913 -20.60 4.79 54.42
C LEU A 913 -19.64 4.18 55.45
N PHE A 914 -18.34 4.08 55.14
CA PHE A 914 -17.31 3.59 56.06
C PHE A 914 -17.13 4.49 57.28
N MET A 915 -17.25 5.82 57.12
CA MET A 915 -17.21 6.76 58.24
C MET A 915 -18.43 6.61 59.15
N ALA A 916 -19.63 6.44 58.59
CA ALA A 916 -20.88 6.34 59.34
C ALA A 916 -20.95 5.10 60.25
N ILE A 917 -20.32 4.00 59.83
CA ILE A 917 -20.27 2.74 60.59
C ILE A 917 -18.97 2.57 61.40
N SER A 918 -18.10 3.59 61.41
CA SER A 918 -16.78 3.48 62.05
C SER A 918 -16.84 3.30 63.56
N SER A 919 -17.95 3.71 64.18
CA SER A 919 -18.26 3.56 65.60
C SER A 919 -19.02 2.27 65.95
N ASP A 920 -19.40 1.46 64.96
CA ASP A 920 -20.13 0.21 65.22
C ASP A 920 -19.19 -0.84 65.83
N GLU A 921 -19.71 -1.69 66.72
CA GLU A 921 -18.94 -2.78 67.33
C GLU A 921 -18.41 -3.78 66.29
N SER A 922 -19.10 -3.91 65.14
CA SER A 922 -18.70 -4.83 64.07
C SER A 922 -19.02 -4.25 62.67
N PRO A 923 -18.20 -3.29 62.17
CA PRO A 923 -18.47 -2.55 60.93
C PRO A 923 -18.65 -3.44 59.69
N ALA A 924 -17.93 -4.56 59.60
CA ALA A 924 -18.08 -5.51 58.49
C ALA A 924 -19.47 -6.17 58.46
N LYS A 925 -20.04 -6.50 59.64
CA LYS A 925 -21.40 -7.05 59.75
C LYS A 925 -22.46 -6.00 59.41
N SER A 926 -22.26 -4.73 59.81
CA SER A 926 -23.18 -3.63 59.46
C SER A 926 -23.34 -3.44 57.94
N LEU A 927 -22.33 -3.81 57.16
CA LEU A 927 -22.37 -3.80 55.69
C LEU A 927 -22.72 -5.14 55.05
N ASN A 928 -23.01 -6.17 55.86
CA ASN A 928 -23.21 -7.53 55.38
C ASN A 928 -22.05 -8.05 54.51
N MET A 929 -20.81 -7.79 54.96
CA MET A 929 -19.58 -8.15 54.28
C MET A 929 -18.70 -9.03 55.15
N SER A 930 -17.80 -9.80 54.52
CA SER A 930 -16.71 -10.46 55.25
C SER A 930 -15.68 -9.43 55.73
N ASP A 931 -14.97 -9.70 56.82
CA ASP A 931 -13.90 -8.83 57.32
C ASP A 931 -12.79 -8.60 56.28
N SER A 932 -12.48 -9.63 55.49
CA SER A 932 -11.51 -9.53 54.39
C SER A 932 -11.99 -8.58 53.29
N ASP A 933 -13.26 -8.68 52.89
CA ASP A 933 -13.82 -7.82 51.85
C ASP A 933 -13.96 -6.39 52.34
N PHE A 934 -14.36 -6.20 53.59
CA PHE A 934 -14.44 -4.90 54.23
C PHE A 934 -13.07 -4.21 54.25
N LYS A 935 -12.04 -4.88 54.77
CA LYS A 935 -10.65 -4.35 54.79
C LYS A 935 -10.14 -4.05 53.38
N PHE A 936 -10.44 -4.91 52.40
CA PHE A 936 -10.07 -4.69 51.01
C PHE A 936 -10.76 -3.44 50.43
N GLN A 937 -12.07 -3.30 50.59
CA GLN A 937 -12.81 -2.15 50.05
C GLN A 937 -12.44 -0.84 50.76
N LEU A 938 -12.21 -0.88 52.06
CA LEU A 938 -11.71 0.26 52.84
C LEU A 938 -10.36 0.73 52.31
N LYS A 939 -9.40 -0.19 52.15
CA LYS A 939 -8.08 0.11 51.58
C LYS A 939 -8.17 0.66 50.16
N GLN A 940 -9.09 0.15 49.34
CA GLN A 940 -9.30 0.64 47.98
C GLN A 940 -9.92 2.05 47.94
N ALA A 941 -10.86 2.35 48.83
CA ALA A 941 -11.49 3.67 48.90
C ALA A 941 -10.47 4.76 49.29
N PHE A 942 -9.63 4.46 50.29
CA PHE A 942 -8.62 5.40 50.77
C PHE A 942 -7.30 5.40 49.98
N LYS A 943 -7.06 4.44 49.08
CA LYS A 943 -5.96 4.51 48.09
C LYS A 943 -6.21 5.52 46.96
N ASN A 944 -7.41 6.07 46.84
CA ASN A 944 -7.73 7.00 45.75
C ASN A 944 -7.08 8.38 45.98
N PRO A 945 -6.19 8.86 45.08
CA PRO A 945 -5.47 10.11 45.26
C PRO A 945 -6.38 11.35 45.34
N ASP A 946 -7.56 11.31 44.71
CA ASP A 946 -8.53 12.42 44.76
C ASP A 946 -9.29 12.50 46.09
N MET A 947 -9.22 11.46 46.94
CA MET A 947 -10.05 11.29 48.15
C MET A 947 -9.21 11.01 49.40
N GLY A 948 -7.98 11.52 49.45
CA GLY A 948 -7.10 11.38 50.61
C GLY A 948 -6.05 10.28 50.50
N GLY A 949 -5.78 9.71 49.31
CA GLY A 949 -4.71 8.71 49.09
C GLY A 949 -3.35 9.12 49.64
N ASN A 950 -2.95 10.37 49.40
CA ASN A 950 -1.71 10.93 49.99
C ASN A 950 -1.77 11.02 51.53
N LEU A 951 -2.94 11.22 52.10
CA LEU A 951 -3.13 11.25 53.56
C LEU A 951 -3.10 9.83 54.12
N TYR A 952 -3.77 8.88 53.48
CA TYR A 952 -3.78 7.46 53.86
C TYR A 952 -2.38 6.83 53.76
N GLU A 953 -1.64 7.08 52.67
CA GLU A 953 -0.25 6.62 52.54
C GLU A 953 0.65 7.21 53.63
N LYS A 954 0.50 8.50 53.93
CA LYS A 954 1.23 9.16 55.04
C LYS A 954 0.84 8.65 56.42
N LEU A 955 -0.41 8.21 56.62
CA LEU A 955 -0.91 7.69 57.89
C LEU A 955 -0.62 6.19 58.09
N THR A 956 -0.35 5.44 57.02
CA THR A 956 -0.17 3.97 57.06
C THR A 956 1.26 3.50 56.86
N GLN A 957 2.18 4.38 56.44
CA GLN A 957 3.61 4.08 56.50
C GLN A 957 4.08 4.13 57.95
N ASN A 958 4.47 2.97 58.51
CA ASN A 958 5.29 2.94 59.71
C ASN A 958 6.62 3.64 59.37
N PRO A 959 7.16 4.49 60.27
CA PRO A 959 8.43 5.15 60.02
C PRO A 959 9.50 4.07 59.84
N THR A 960 10.03 3.95 58.62
CA THR A 960 11.21 3.13 58.37
C THR A 960 12.42 3.81 59.01
N GLU A 961 13.18 3.04 59.78
CA GLU A 961 14.32 3.40 60.65
C GLU A 961 15.51 4.14 59.97
N ASN A 962 15.35 4.66 58.75
CA ASN A 962 16.35 5.53 58.11
C ASN A 962 16.00 7.00 58.37
N GLU A 963 16.16 7.43 59.62
CA GLU A 963 16.20 8.84 60.01
C GLU A 963 17.47 9.48 59.47
N GLU A 964 17.43 10.04 58.26
CA GLU A 964 18.37 11.11 57.89
C GLU A 964 17.81 12.13 56.88
N ASN A 965 16.56 11.99 56.42
CA ASN A 965 15.93 13.00 55.58
C ASN A 965 14.41 13.03 55.78
N THR A 966 13.96 13.42 56.97
CA THR A 966 12.57 13.83 57.17
C THR A 966 12.35 15.13 56.38
N PRO A 967 11.52 15.13 55.32
CA PRO A 967 11.26 16.35 54.57
C PRO A 967 10.61 17.39 55.48
N LEU A 968 11.30 18.50 55.71
CA LEU A 968 10.78 19.63 56.46
C LEU A 968 9.72 20.36 55.63
N TYR A 969 8.48 20.31 56.11
CA TYR A 969 7.35 21.00 55.48
C TYR A 969 7.11 22.35 56.17
N PHE A 970 7.09 23.43 55.38
CA PHE A 970 6.71 24.76 55.84
C PHE A 970 5.33 25.14 55.31
N CYS A 971 4.38 25.39 56.21
CA CYS A 971 3.04 25.83 55.84
C CYS A 971 3.05 27.33 55.50
N ILE A 972 2.84 27.66 54.24
CA ILE A 972 2.89 29.04 53.75
C ILE A 972 1.61 29.79 54.13
N SER A 973 1.77 30.84 54.93
CA SER A 973 0.75 31.85 55.24
C SER A 973 1.42 33.20 55.52
N ASP A 974 0.67 34.30 55.43
CA ASP A 974 1.21 35.64 55.75
C ASP A 974 1.83 35.66 57.16
N LEU A 975 1.16 35.05 58.14
CA LEU A 975 1.62 34.98 59.54
C LEU A 975 2.87 34.11 59.71
N ASN A 976 2.90 32.92 59.08
CA ASN A 976 4.04 32.02 59.20
C ASN A 976 5.29 32.59 58.53
N LEU A 977 5.13 33.33 57.43
CA LEU A 977 6.23 34.04 56.78
C LEU A 977 6.80 35.14 57.67
N GLN A 978 5.95 35.91 58.36
CA GLN A 978 6.40 36.92 59.33
C GLN A 978 7.17 36.26 60.48
N LEU A 979 6.64 35.16 61.04
CA LEU A 979 7.30 34.40 62.10
C LEU A 979 8.64 33.83 61.64
N ALA A 980 8.71 33.24 60.44
CA ALA A 980 9.94 32.73 59.87
C ALA A 980 10.98 33.84 59.64
N ILE A 981 10.57 35.03 59.19
CA ILE A 981 11.45 36.19 59.03
C ILE A 981 12.00 36.66 60.38
N LYS A 982 11.12 36.77 61.40
CA LYS A 982 11.52 37.15 62.77
C LYS A 982 12.51 36.13 63.34
N TYR A 983 12.21 34.84 63.21
CA TYR A 983 13.04 33.78 63.75
C TYR A 983 14.37 33.62 62.98
N ALA A 984 14.37 33.80 61.65
CA ALA A 984 15.59 33.82 60.85
C ALA A 984 16.56 34.95 61.25
N LYS A 985 16.03 36.08 61.75
CA LYS A 985 16.82 37.22 62.25
C LYS A 985 17.25 37.02 63.71
N TYR A 986 16.31 36.74 64.61
CA TYR A 986 16.52 36.84 66.06
C TYR A 986 16.47 35.50 66.81
N GLY A 987 16.17 34.39 66.14
CA GLY A 987 16.09 33.07 66.78
C GLY A 987 17.43 32.60 67.36
N GLU A 988 17.33 31.85 68.46
CA GLU A 988 18.45 31.29 69.23
C GLU A 988 18.81 29.86 68.79
N ASP A 989 17.80 29.07 68.39
CA ASP A 989 18.00 27.72 67.84
C ASP A 989 18.63 27.81 66.44
N LYS A 990 19.87 27.32 66.31
CA LYS A 990 20.66 27.37 65.06
C LYS A 990 20.04 26.54 63.94
N GLU A 991 19.45 25.39 64.26
CA GLU A 991 18.88 24.49 63.26
C GLU A 991 17.58 25.08 62.71
N LEU A 992 16.67 25.49 63.60
CA LEU A 992 15.41 26.13 63.21
C LEU A 992 15.65 27.46 62.48
N LYS A 993 16.65 28.24 62.90
CA LYS A 993 17.05 29.48 62.21
C LYS A 993 17.54 29.22 60.77
N ASN A 994 18.33 28.17 60.56
CA ASN A 994 18.76 27.76 59.22
C ASN A 994 17.58 27.24 58.38
N ASN A 995 16.68 26.45 58.98
CA ASN A 995 15.48 25.97 58.31
C ASN A 995 14.58 27.14 57.85
N CYS A 996 14.37 28.15 58.71
CA CYS A 996 13.63 29.36 58.33
C CYS A 996 14.33 30.12 57.19
N LYS A 997 15.66 30.29 57.22
CA LYS A 997 16.41 30.94 56.13
C LYS A 997 16.28 30.18 54.81
N ASN A 998 16.43 28.86 54.84
CA ASN A 998 16.32 28.00 53.67
C ASN A 998 14.93 28.08 53.03
N VAL A 999 13.88 28.05 53.85
CA VAL A 999 12.49 28.23 53.39
C VAL A 999 12.30 29.60 52.72
N LEU A 1000 12.77 30.68 53.36
CA LEU A 1000 12.62 32.04 52.82
C LEU A 1000 13.37 32.22 51.49
N ASN A 1001 14.59 31.69 51.38
CA ASN A 1001 15.37 31.71 50.14
C ASN A 1001 14.69 30.92 49.03
N LYS A 1002 14.24 29.69 49.33
CA LYS A 1002 13.52 28.83 48.38
C LYS A 1002 12.24 29.49 47.88
N ILE A 1003 11.52 30.21 48.74
CA ILE A 1003 10.35 31.00 48.33
C ILE A 1003 10.76 32.18 47.43
N GLY A 1004 11.83 32.91 47.79
CA GLY A 1004 12.35 34.04 47.03
C GLY A 1004 12.85 33.68 45.63
N GLU A 1005 13.43 32.49 45.45
CA GLU A 1005 14.05 32.05 44.20
C GLU A 1005 13.08 31.22 43.35
N GLU A 1006 12.44 30.20 43.92
CA GLU A 1006 11.77 29.13 43.17
C GLU A 1006 10.24 29.26 43.09
N SER A 1007 9.61 30.14 43.87
CA SER A 1007 8.13 30.15 43.98
C SER A 1007 7.38 31.02 42.94
N PRO A 1008 6.09 30.75 42.68
CA PRO A 1008 5.24 31.61 41.85
C PRO A 1008 5.11 33.05 42.38
N VAL A 1009 4.78 33.99 41.49
CA VAL A 1009 4.67 35.44 41.79
C VAL A 1009 3.75 35.74 42.97
N VAL A 1010 2.65 34.99 43.13
CA VAL A 1010 1.69 35.17 44.23
C VAL A 1010 2.34 34.91 45.59
N ILE A 1011 3.15 33.86 45.70
CA ILE A 1011 3.83 33.51 46.96
C ILE A 1011 4.97 34.49 47.24
N LYS A 1012 5.70 34.92 46.20
CA LYS A 1012 6.73 35.98 46.34
C LYS A 1012 6.12 37.32 46.80
N SER A 1013 4.91 37.64 46.35
CA SER A 1013 4.14 38.79 46.82
C SER A 1013 3.79 38.67 48.32
N MET A 1014 3.38 37.48 48.79
CA MET A 1014 3.13 37.22 50.21
C MET A 1014 4.39 37.37 51.05
N LEU A 1015 5.54 36.85 50.58
CA LEU A 1015 6.83 37.03 51.25
C LEU A 1015 7.20 38.52 51.37
N ARG A 1016 7.01 39.30 50.29
CA ARG A 1016 7.27 40.76 50.31
C ARG A 1016 6.35 41.50 51.26
N LYS A 1017 5.07 41.13 51.30
CA LYS A 1017 4.08 41.70 52.24
C LYS A 1017 4.44 41.37 53.69
N ALA A 1018 4.89 40.14 53.96
CA ALA A 1018 5.37 39.73 55.28
C ALA A 1018 6.66 40.45 55.70
N GLN A 1019 7.60 40.66 54.78
CA GLN A 1019 8.81 41.46 55.02
C GLN A 1019 8.47 42.89 55.41
N LEU A 1020 7.59 43.55 54.66
CA LEU A 1020 7.12 44.90 54.95
C LEU A 1020 6.42 44.97 56.32
N ALA A 1021 5.59 43.98 56.66
CA ALA A 1021 4.90 43.93 57.95
C ALA A 1021 5.89 43.79 59.12
N VAL A 1022 6.92 42.94 59.01
CA VAL A 1022 7.94 42.78 60.06
C VAL A 1022 8.85 44.01 60.17
N GLU A 1023 9.05 44.75 59.08
CA GLU A 1023 9.80 46.01 59.09
C GLU A 1023 9.02 47.17 59.71
N GLN A 1024 7.68 47.14 59.64
CA GLN A 1024 6.78 48.13 60.26
C GLN A 1024 6.51 47.88 61.76
N GLU A 1025 6.85 46.70 62.29
CA GLU A 1025 6.74 46.36 63.72
C GLU A 1025 8.00 46.71 64.53
N LYS A 1026 9.01 47.31 63.91
CA LYS A 1026 10.14 47.97 64.59
C LYS A 1026 9.78 49.40 64.93
#